data_AF-A0A6N2VWH7-F1
#
_entry.id   AF-A0A6N2VWH7-F1
#
_cell.length_a   1.000
_cell.length_b   1.000
_cell.length_c   1.000
_cell.angle_alpha   90.00
_cell.angle_beta   90.00
_cell.angle_gamma   90.00
#
_symmetry.space_group_name_H-M   'P 1'
#
loop_
_entity.id
_entity.type
_entity.pdbx_description
1 polymer ?
#
loop_
_entity_poly.entity_id
_entity_poly.type
_entity_poly.pdbx_seq_one_letter_code
_entity_poly.pdbx_strand_id
1 'polypeptide(L)'
;MAEIQKNNKNLLIISLHADPAMPPGVSEWGGTHTYMRELLTELYEEKYNIILLTRKVYEKQDNIENVSSSCKIVRLTLGEFDNFDKRKLFELHDLTLQKSVLALKKLNFKPDIIHSVYWNSGHLAWKLSEMWGIPYVHSVISNGRGRNAHGAKGTAPKRIETEEQVFKKASFILCVAESEKNELCQLYGIQPGKIVVAGQYVHPAFLYASHNSYGFPRKSGIHYKIEPVYLPPLKPAKSKISDWWNSKVFVYTGRLSLDKGLFYIIQAWYLLYRKYGELCPALWIIGGNTYDIENIRSLLGISEDILCETENAGKLVWWGYLDENGISTLYTRALTLITHSLYEPGGRVAVEAMCEGIPVMATPNGFALDYIQDWKNGFLVPYGDIKTLAVRMEHFIKQPYLSDIMGKQAKKISHVILRNWDFTGSHLAVYHAALLHQKDIFKKRYSCTFEERMQRKLCLYPYNQMLIDKTDILQIAEESQIDHVLSIDKLEFPDSSSEIWEIRTKTSEYYVKIPYDRINLFALWSRHKEQPLVIPASKRYDAEIGALGFHEITPIIGKKDSLYALIRKKYTSVKLPPNQMIDKAIASILEFYKKNNATSLYRIEIYVKSAIDEQNAYTVIDQQYKQLSAKQFSWQNYFRDYSLRTELLRWKAYYQELAEDIRKSIAPIFEPSYSTIWGIASEENGLHFVMNHGGYDIKNLVFNPDVILLDNEKLHPGWPGIDFADILITYVRFLEATETFELWDSLLQKIPSDIISTNLLAGWIILGTYKEVISAAACLKPISESLHERIKIMLHFIK
;
A
#
# COMPACT_ATOMS: atom_id res chain seq x y z
N MET A 1 13.25 -52.20 14.51
CA MET A 1 12.48 -53.38 14.06
C MET A 1 11.66 -53.88 15.25
N ALA A 2 10.34 -53.85 15.12
CA ALA A 2 9.40 -54.81 15.70
C ALA A 2 8.04 -54.49 15.06
N GLU A 3 7.52 -55.47 14.33
CA GLU A 3 6.45 -55.38 13.34
C GLU A 3 5.15 -54.73 13.83
N ILE A 4 4.76 -53.63 13.17
CA ILE A 4 3.36 -53.44 12.82
C ILE A 4 3.32 -53.46 11.29
N GLN A 5 3.00 -54.62 10.71
CA GLN A 5 2.42 -54.69 9.36
C GLN A 5 1.16 -53.81 9.36
N LYS A 6 1.26 -52.56 8.90
CA LYS A 6 0.18 -51.57 9.06
C LYS A 6 -0.53 -51.41 7.71
N ASN A 7 -1.62 -52.16 7.53
CA ASN A 7 -2.59 -51.92 6.46
C ASN A 7 -2.93 -50.43 6.36
N ASN A 8 -3.04 -49.91 5.14
CA ASN A 8 -3.54 -48.54 4.90
C ASN A 8 -4.88 -48.35 5.62
N LYS A 9 -5.04 -47.20 6.27
CA LYS A 9 -6.29 -46.85 6.98
C LYS A 9 -7.36 -46.43 5.98
N ASN A 10 -8.60 -46.81 6.23
CA ASN A 10 -9.73 -46.45 5.39
C ASN A 10 -10.32 -45.11 5.83
N LEU A 11 -10.19 -44.07 4.99
CA LEU A 11 -10.73 -42.73 5.23
C LEU A 11 -11.98 -42.51 4.36
N LEU A 12 -13.13 -42.29 4.99
CA LEU A 12 -14.35 -41.85 4.31
C LEU A 12 -14.44 -40.33 4.37
N ILE A 13 -14.30 -39.66 3.23
CA ILE A 13 -14.56 -38.23 3.12
C ILE A 13 -16.00 -38.03 2.64
N ILE A 14 -16.74 -37.10 3.23
CA ILE A 14 -18.12 -36.80 2.88
C ILE A 14 -18.25 -35.32 2.53
N SER A 15 -18.63 -35.05 1.29
CA SER A 15 -18.93 -33.72 0.78
C SER A 15 -20.13 -33.78 -0.15
N LEU A 16 -21.34 -33.77 0.41
CA LEU A 16 -22.56 -34.03 -0.37
C LEU A 16 -22.87 -32.96 -1.43
N HIS A 17 -22.42 -31.73 -1.23
CA HIS A 17 -22.77 -30.60 -2.09
C HIS A 17 -21.60 -30.12 -2.95
N ALA A 18 -20.40 -30.69 -2.79
CA ALA A 18 -19.21 -30.25 -3.49
C ALA A 18 -18.45 -31.44 -4.05
N ASP A 19 -18.79 -31.75 -5.31
CA ASP A 19 -18.07 -32.71 -6.15
C ASP A 19 -16.80 -32.04 -6.70
N PRO A 20 -15.59 -32.57 -6.41
CA PRO A 20 -14.33 -31.96 -6.83
C PRO A 20 -14.13 -31.93 -8.36
N ALA A 21 -14.94 -32.68 -9.12
CA ALA A 21 -14.89 -32.66 -10.59
C ALA A 21 -15.56 -31.43 -11.21
N MET A 22 -16.36 -30.66 -10.44
CA MET A 22 -17.04 -29.48 -10.97
C MET A 22 -16.14 -28.23 -10.95
N PRO A 23 -16.12 -27.44 -12.04
CA PRO A 23 -15.26 -26.27 -12.15
C PRO A 23 -15.68 -25.18 -11.15
N PRO A 24 -14.78 -24.65 -10.32
CA PRO A 24 -15.12 -23.60 -9.36
C PRO A 24 -15.43 -22.27 -10.07
N GLY A 25 -16.30 -21.44 -9.52
CA GLY A 25 -16.61 -20.13 -10.09
C GLY A 25 -17.77 -20.13 -11.09
N VAL A 26 -18.32 -21.29 -11.46
CA VAL A 26 -19.53 -21.42 -12.30
C VAL A 26 -20.72 -21.83 -11.42
N SER A 27 -21.88 -21.20 -11.62
CA SER A 27 -23.09 -21.50 -10.84
C SER A 27 -22.82 -21.47 -9.32
N GLU A 28 -23.25 -22.50 -8.58
CA GLU A 28 -22.99 -22.59 -7.13
C GLU A 28 -21.59 -23.11 -6.77
N TRP A 29 -20.84 -23.65 -7.74
CA TRP A 29 -19.55 -24.30 -7.54
C TRP A 29 -18.46 -23.27 -7.24
N GLY A 30 -17.60 -23.55 -6.27
CA GLY A 30 -16.65 -22.54 -5.78
C GLY A 30 -15.70 -23.09 -4.74
N GLY A 31 -15.33 -22.27 -3.75
CA GLY A 31 -14.25 -22.57 -2.79
C GLY A 31 -14.31 -23.94 -2.12
N THR A 32 -15.50 -24.48 -1.79
CA THR A 32 -15.61 -25.84 -1.25
C THR A 32 -15.21 -26.91 -2.26
N HIS A 33 -15.56 -26.76 -3.53
CA HIS A 33 -15.23 -27.72 -4.58
C HIS A 33 -13.71 -27.74 -4.82
N THR A 34 -13.11 -26.54 -4.86
CA THR A 34 -11.66 -26.37 -4.90
C THR A 34 -10.99 -27.02 -3.69
N TYR A 35 -11.48 -26.75 -2.48
CA TYR A 35 -10.99 -27.35 -1.25
C TYR A 35 -11.05 -28.88 -1.29
N MET A 36 -12.13 -29.47 -1.80
CA MET A 36 -12.23 -30.94 -1.94
C MET A 36 -11.20 -31.49 -2.92
N ARG A 37 -11.01 -30.83 -4.06
CA ARG A 37 -10.03 -31.24 -5.07
C ARG A 37 -8.60 -31.17 -4.53
N GLU A 38 -8.28 -30.12 -3.79
CA GLU A 38 -6.98 -29.93 -3.14
C GLU A 38 -6.75 -30.96 -2.04
N LEU A 39 -7.73 -31.19 -1.18
CA LEU A 39 -7.67 -32.20 -0.15
C LEU A 39 -7.42 -33.60 -0.72
N LEU A 40 -8.11 -33.97 -1.81
CA LEU A 40 -7.85 -35.25 -2.48
C LEU A 40 -6.48 -35.30 -3.14
N THR A 41 -6.01 -34.18 -3.71
CA THR A 41 -4.68 -34.10 -4.35
C THR A 41 -3.58 -34.30 -3.32
N GLU A 42 -3.67 -33.64 -2.17
CA GLU A 42 -2.68 -33.74 -1.10
C GLU A 42 -2.71 -35.10 -0.40
N LEU A 43 -3.90 -35.70 -0.24
CA LEU A 43 -4.02 -37.02 0.38
C LEU A 43 -3.75 -38.18 -0.59
N TYR A 44 -3.62 -37.92 -1.89
CA TYR A 44 -3.39 -38.96 -2.92
C TYR A 44 -2.13 -39.78 -2.64
N GLU A 45 -1.05 -39.11 -2.19
CA GLU A 45 0.25 -39.75 -1.93
C GLU A 45 0.36 -40.34 -0.51
N GLU A 46 -0.64 -40.14 0.33
CA GLU A 46 -0.64 -40.57 1.73
C GLU A 46 -1.14 -42.01 1.91
N LYS A 47 -0.80 -42.64 3.05
CA LYS A 47 -1.11 -44.04 3.37
C LYS A 47 -2.58 -44.28 3.79
N TYR A 48 -3.53 -43.74 3.03
CA TYR A 48 -4.96 -43.95 3.22
C TYR A 48 -5.60 -44.60 1.99
N ASN A 49 -6.56 -45.49 2.22
CA ASN A 49 -7.54 -45.87 1.21
C ASN A 49 -8.74 -44.94 1.36
N ILE A 50 -9.00 -44.11 0.36
CA ILE A 50 -9.91 -42.98 0.42
C ILE A 50 -11.15 -43.28 -0.42
N ILE A 51 -12.32 -43.07 0.17
CA ILE A 51 -13.56 -42.87 -0.58
C ILE A 51 -14.08 -41.47 -0.30
N LEU A 52 -14.24 -40.65 -1.33
CA LEU A 52 -15.05 -39.45 -1.27
C LEU A 52 -16.49 -39.78 -1.65
N LEU A 53 -17.42 -39.51 -0.74
CA LEU A 53 -18.85 -39.61 -0.98
C LEU A 53 -19.45 -38.24 -1.28
N THR A 54 -20.11 -38.10 -2.43
CA THR A 54 -20.74 -36.85 -2.89
C THR A 54 -22.08 -37.10 -3.58
N ARG A 55 -22.87 -36.05 -3.84
CA ARG A 55 -24.05 -36.12 -4.72
C ARG A 55 -23.60 -36.16 -6.18
N LYS A 56 -24.31 -36.95 -6.98
CA LYS A 56 -24.21 -36.97 -8.44
C LYS A 56 -24.84 -35.71 -9.04
N VAL A 57 -24.06 -34.91 -9.76
CA VAL A 57 -24.51 -33.62 -10.32
C VAL A 57 -25.25 -33.84 -11.64
N TYR A 58 -24.68 -34.63 -12.57
CA TYR A 58 -25.28 -34.91 -13.88
C TYR A 58 -25.68 -36.37 -14.04
N GLU A 59 -26.76 -36.65 -14.76
CA GLU A 59 -27.25 -38.01 -14.97
C GLU A 59 -26.19 -38.93 -15.59
N LYS A 60 -25.45 -38.42 -16.58
CA LYS A 60 -24.42 -39.16 -17.33
C LYS A 60 -23.05 -39.23 -16.62
N GLN A 61 -22.88 -38.62 -15.44
CA GLN A 61 -21.64 -38.78 -14.68
C GLN A 61 -21.46 -40.23 -14.19
N ASP A 62 -20.23 -40.67 -14.04
CA ASP A 62 -19.97 -41.98 -13.45
C ASP A 62 -20.35 -42.00 -11.97
N ASN A 63 -21.05 -43.06 -11.55
CA ASN A 63 -21.39 -43.27 -10.15
C ASN A 63 -20.13 -43.54 -9.30
N ILE A 64 -19.09 -44.10 -9.91
CA ILE A 64 -17.81 -44.40 -9.26
C ILE A 64 -16.70 -43.99 -10.20
N GLU A 65 -15.82 -43.11 -9.75
CA GLU A 65 -14.64 -42.67 -10.49
C GLU A 65 -13.39 -43.06 -9.71
N ASN A 66 -12.48 -43.78 -10.35
CA ASN A 66 -11.19 -44.16 -9.76
C ASN A 66 -10.18 -43.05 -10.04
N VAL A 67 -9.91 -42.22 -9.03
CA VAL A 67 -8.88 -41.17 -9.10
C VAL A 67 -7.48 -41.78 -9.02
N SER A 68 -7.33 -42.85 -8.22
CA SER A 68 -6.08 -43.59 -8.04
C SER A 68 -6.35 -45.05 -7.64
N SER A 69 -5.30 -45.83 -7.42
CA SER A 69 -5.43 -47.18 -6.82
C SER A 69 -5.96 -47.15 -5.39
N SER A 70 -5.73 -46.06 -4.65
CA SER A 70 -6.12 -45.86 -3.25
C SER A 70 -7.27 -44.88 -3.07
N CYS A 71 -7.71 -44.14 -4.10
CA CYS A 71 -8.71 -43.07 -3.98
C CYS A 71 -9.84 -43.21 -5.00
N LYS A 72 -11.09 -43.20 -4.52
CA LYS A 72 -12.32 -43.27 -5.34
C LYS A 72 -13.29 -42.16 -4.99
N ILE A 73 -13.98 -41.62 -6.00
CA ILE A 73 -15.15 -40.76 -5.81
C ILE A 73 -16.39 -41.62 -6.04
N VAL A 74 -17.31 -41.61 -5.08
CA VAL A 74 -18.59 -42.33 -5.11
C VAL A 74 -19.71 -41.30 -5.10
N ARG A 75 -20.46 -41.25 -6.20
CA ARG A 75 -21.55 -40.30 -6.42
C ARG A 75 -22.90 -40.95 -6.15
N LEU A 76 -23.69 -40.32 -5.28
CA LEU A 76 -25.03 -40.76 -4.94
C LEU A 76 -26.06 -39.98 -5.75
N THR A 77 -26.96 -40.68 -6.44
CA THR A 77 -28.14 -40.06 -7.06
C THR A 77 -29.11 -39.62 -5.96
N LEU A 78 -29.14 -38.31 -5.70
CA LEU A 78 -29.94 -37.64 -4.67
C LEU A 78 -30.60 -36.40 -5.27
N GLY A 79 -31.93 -36.34 -5.20
CA GLY A 79 -32.70 -35.22 -5.76
C GLY A 79 -32.55 -35.09 -7.27
N GLU A 80 -32.77 -33.88 -7.76
CA GLU A 80 -32.68 -33.52 -9.18
C GLU A 80 -31.22 -33.35 -9.64
N PHE A 81 -30.97 -33.63 -10.91
CA PHE A 81 -29.70 -33.35 -11.58
C PHE A 81 -29.55 -31.85 -11.90
N ASP A 82 -28.33 -31.44 -12.21
CA ASP A 82 -27.94 -30.06 -12.55
C ASP A 82 -28.13 -29.09 -11.36
N ASN A 83 -28.83 -27.96 -11.56
CA ASN A 83 -29.04 -26.92 -10.55
C ASN A 83 -29.89 -27.43 -9.38
N PHE A 84 -29.24 -27.69 -8.25
CA PHE A 84 -29.87 -28.28 -7.08
C PHE A 84 -29.62 -27.41 -5.85
N ASP A 85 -30.68 -26.95 -5.20
CA ASP A 85 -30.53 -26.23 -3.95
C ASP A 85 -30.02 -27.16 -2.84
N LYS A 86 -28.73 -27.03 -2.51
CA LYS A 86 -28.07 -27.81 -1.44
C LYS A 86 -28.77 -27.76 -0.08
N ARG A 87 -29.67 -26.80 0.17
CA ARG A 87 -30.47 -26.75 1.41
C ARG A 87 -31.46 -27.92 1.48
N LYS A 88 -31.94 -28.43 0.34
CA LYS A 88 -32.83 -29.59 0.24
C LYS A 88 -32.15 -30.91 0.63
N LEU A 89 -30.80 -30.96 0.71
CA LEU A 89 -30.09 -32.17 1.18
C LEU A 89 -30.49 -32.57 2.60
N PHE A 90 -30.94 -31.63 3.43
CA PHE A 90 -31.42 -31.93 4.78
C PHE A 90 -32.68 -32.81 4.75
N GLU A 91 -33.62 -32.53 3.85
CA GLU A 91 -34.86 -33.30 3.67
C GLU A 91 -34.56 -34.71 3.11
N LEU A 92 -33.48 -34.84 2.36
CA LEU A 92 -33.03 -36.11 1.77
C LEU A 92 -32.10 -36.91 2.71
N HIS A 93 -31.97 -36.53 3.99
CA HIS A 93 -30.98 -37.12 4.89
C HIS A 93 -31.13 -38.63 5.05
N ASP A 94 -32.33 -39.14 5.32
CA ASP A 94 -32.57 -40.58 5.54
C ASP A 94 -32.25 -41.41 4.29
N LEU A 95 -32.67 -40.92 3.11
CA LEU A 95 -32.33 -41.52 1.83
C LEU A 95 -30.81 -41.50 1.59
N THR A 96 -30.17 -40.39 1.93
CA THR A 96 -28.72 -40.23 1.81
C THR A 96 -27.99 -41.24 2.70
N LEU A 97 -28.41 -41.39 3.96
CA LEU A 97 -27.86 -42.36 4.90
C LEU A 97 -27.97 -43.79 4.35
N GLN A 98 -29.16 -44.20 3.92
CA GLN A 98 -29.40 -45.53 3.35
C GLN A 98 -28.53 -45.79 2.11
N LYS A 99 -28.50 -44.86 1.16
CA LYS A 99 -27.68 -44.98 -0.07
C LYS A 99 -26.19 -45.01 0.22
N SER A 100 -25.72 -44.24 1.19
CA SER A 100 -24.32 -44.21 1.63
C SER A 100 -23.89 -45.57 2.16
N VAL A 101 -24.66 -46.15 3.09
CA VAL A 101 -24.38 -47.47 3.67
C VAL A 101 -24.38 -48.56 2.60
N LEU A 102 -25.36 -48.55 1.70
CA LEU A 102 -25.45 -49.51 0.60
C LEU A 102 -24.26 -49.41 -0.36
N ALA A 103 -23.84 -48.19 -0.73
CA ALA A 103 -22.71 -47.97 -1.62
C ALA A 103 -21.39 -48.48 -0.99
N LEU A 104 -21.14 -48.16 0.27
CA LEU A 104 -19.93 -48.57 0.98
C LEU A 104 -19.89 -50.08 1.22
N LYS A 105 -21.04 -50.71 1.53
CA LYS A 105 -21.17 -52.17 1.64
C LYS A 105 -20.86 -52.86 0.30
N LYS A 106 -21.38 -52.35 -0.81
CA LYS A 106 -21.09 -52.88 -2.16
C LYS A 106 -19.61 -52.82 -2.53
N LEU A 107 -18.91 -51.79 -2.05
CA LEU A 107 -17.47 -51.61 -2.24
C LEU A 107 -16.61 -52.35 -1.21
N ASN A 108 -17.22 -53.10 -0.29
CA ASN A 108 -16.55 -53.72 0.86
C ASN A 108 -15.65 -52.73 1.62
N PHE A 109 -16.08 -51.47 1.73
CA PHE A 109 -15.31 -50.41 2.37
C PHE A 109 -15.83 -50.17 3.79
N LYS A 110 -14.95 -50.37 4.77
CA LYS A 110 -15.22 -50.10 6.19
C LYS A 110 -14.32 -48.97 6.67
N PRO A 111 -14.84 -47.75 6.89
CA PRO A 111 -14.02 -46.63 7.33
C PRO A 111 -13.46 -46.84 8.75
N ASP A 112 -12.18 -46.54 8.93
CA ASP A 112 -11.56 -46.36 10.24
C ASP A 112 -11.87 -44.95 10.80
N ILE A 113 -12.05 -43.97 9.91
CA ILE A 113 -12.32 -42.57 10.24
C ILE A 113 -13.17 -41.90 9.16
N ILE A 114 -14.01 -40.95 9.57
CA ILE A 114 -14.80 -40.10 8.66
C ILE A 114 -14.27 -38.66 8.70
N HIS A 115 -14.15 -38.00 7.54
CA HIS A 115 -13.99 -36.56 7.43
C HIS A 115 -15.20 -35.96 6.72
N SER A 116 -15.95 -35.10 7.39
CA SER A 116 -17.07 -34.37 6.78
C SER A 116 -16.74 -32.92 6.48
N VAL A 117 -17.28 -32.41 5.38
CA VAL A 117 -17.11 -31.02 4.96
C VAL A 117 -18.49 -30.38 4.77
N TYR A 118 -18.75 -29.26 5.47
CA TYR A 118 -20.03 -28.53 5.50
C TYR A 118 -21.17 -29.25 6.25
N TRP A 119 -22.18 -28.49 6.70
CA TRP A 119 -23.16 -28.94 7.69
C TRP A 119 -24.00 -30.17 7.29
N ASN A 120 -24.44 -30.28 6.04
CA ASN A 120 -25.21 -31.45 5.57
C ASN A 120 -24.39 -32.75 5.62
N SER A 121 -23.13 -32.67 5.19
CA SER A 121 -22.19 -33.79 5.25
C SER A 121 -21.82 -34.11 6.71
N GLY A 122 -21.71 -33.08 7.54
CA GLY A 122 -21.51 -33.21 8.99
C GLY A 122 -22.65 -33.97 9.65
N HIS A 123 -23.90 -33.68 9.27
CA HIS A 123 -25.07 -34.40 9.78
C HIS A 123 -24.98 -35.90 9.43
N LEU A 124 -24.64 -36.22 8.18
CA LEU A 124 -24.44 -37.60 7.75
C LEU A 124 -23.28 -38.29 8.50
N ALA A 125 -22.14 -37.62 8.64
CA ALA A 125 -21.00 -38.16 9.36
C ALA A 125 -21.30 -38.41 10.83
N TRP A 126 -22.03 -37.53 11.49
CA TRP A 126 -22.48 -37.74 12.87
C TRP A 126 -23.31 -39.01 13.01
N LYS A 127 -24.31 -39.22 12.14
CA LYS A 127 -25.14 -40.44 12.17
C LYS A 127 -24.36 -41.71 11.85
N LEU A 128 -23.49 -41.67 10.85
CA LEU A 128 -22.61 -42.79 10.51
C LEU A 128 -21.63 -43.12 11.65
N SER A 129 -21.09 -42.09 12.29
CA SER A 129 -20.19 -42.21 13.45
C SER A 129 -20.90 -42.90 14.62
N GLU A 130 -22.12 -42.50 14.97
CA GLU A 130 -22.90 -43.17 16.02
C GLU A 130 -23.27 -44.61 15.65
N MET A 131 -23.66 -44.85 14.41
CA MET A 131 -24.06 -46.18 13.94
C MET A 131 -22.90 -47.19 13.89
N TRP A 132 -21.68 -46.73 13.57
CA TRP A 132 -20.51 -47.61 13.43
C TRP A 132 -19.52 -47.53 14.59
N GLY A 133 -19.70 -46.60 15.53
CA GLY A 133 -18.78 -46.38 16.64
C GLY A 133 -17.41 -45.87 16.19
N ILE A 134 -17.33 -45.17 15.06
CA ILE A 134 -16.07 -44.66 14.48
C ILE A 134 -15.95 -43.14 14.64
N PRO A 135 -14.74 -42.59 14.88
CA PRO A 135 -14.58 -41.15 15.05
C PRO A 135 -14.76 -40.39 13.72
N TYR A 136 -15.11 -39.11 13.83
CA TYR A 136 -15.11 -38.22 12.67
C TYR A 136 -14.51 -36.86 12.97
N VAL A 137 -13.90 -36.27 11.95
CA VAL A 137 -13.47 -34.86 11.94
C VAL A 137 -14.35 -34.05 11.02
N HIS A 138 -14.45 -32.75 11.28
CA HIS A 138 -15.36 -31.86 10.56
C HIS A 138 -14.69 -30.57 10.10
N SER A 139 -14.70 -30.30 8.79
CA SER A 139 -14.29 -29.01 8.22
C SER A 139 -15.49 -28.11 8.01
N VAL A 140 -15.43 -26.92 8.62
CA VAL A 140 -16.58 -26.01 8.73
C VAL A 140 -16.90 -25.34 7.39
N ILE A 141 -15.93 -24.65 6.79
CA ILE A 141 -16.03 -23.84 5.55
C ILE A 141 -16.96 -22.64 5.67
N SER A 142 -18.13 -22.80 6.29
CA SER A 142 -19.09 -21.76 6.62
C SER A 142 -20.05 -22.29 7.68
N ASN A 143 -20.37 -21.47 8.67
CA ASN A 143 -21.35 -21.77 9.71
C ASN A 143 -22.58 -20.83 9.62
N GLY A 144 -23.72 -21.25 10.18
CA GLY A 144 -24.98 -20.53 10.12
C GLY A 144 -25.07 -19.30 11.04
N ARG A 145 -24.57 -19.39 12.29
CA ARG A 145 -24.64 -18.28 13.25
C ARG A 145 -23.77 -17.09 12.80
N GLY A 146 -22.56 -17.34 12.32
CA GLY A 146 -21.65 -16.33 11.77
C GLY A 146 -22.23 -15.63 10.56
N ARG A 147 -22.79 -16.40 9.62
CA ARG A 147 -23.54 -15.84 8.48
C ARG A 147 -24.66 -14.90 8.94
N ASN A 148 -25.47 -15.33 9.90
CA ASN A 148 -26.57 -14.52 10.42
C ASN A 148 -26.06 -13.27 11.14
N ALA A 149 -24.99 -13.38 11.94
CA ALA A 149 -24.38 -12.25 12.64
C ALA A 149 -23.86 -11.17 11.68
N HIS A 150 -23.41 -11.57 10.48
CA HIS A 150 -22.98 -10.68 9.42
C HIS A 150 -24.11 -10.29 8.44
N GLY A 151 -25.37 -10.53 8.81
CA GLY A 151 -26.55 -10.08 8.04
C GLY A 151 -26.91 -10.93 6.82
N ALA A 152 -26.26 -12.09 6.62
CA ALA A 152 -26.62 -12.99 5.53
C ALA A 152 -28.02 -13.59 5.76
N LYS A 153 -28.88 -13.49 4.74
CA LYS A 153 -30.24 -14.04 4.75
C LYS A 153 -30.27 -15.46 4.17
N GLY A 154 -31.37 -16.18 4.40
CA GLY A 154 -31.64 -17.46 3.76
C GLY A 154 -30.93 -18.67 4.37
N THR A 155 -30.51 -18.59 5.63
CA THR A 155 -30.03 -19.74 6.41
C THR A 155 -31.11 -20.83 6.44
N ALA A 156 -30.74 -22.05 6.04
CA ALA A 156 -31.67 -23.15 5.93
C ALA A 156 -32.35 -23.46 7.28
N PRO A 157 -33.64 -23.82 7.29
CA PRO A 157 -34.30 -24.33 8.48
C PRO A 157 -33.48 -25.49 9.09
N LYS A 158 -33.43 -25.57 10.42
CA LYS A 158 -32.67 -26.60 11.17
C LYS A 158 -31.15 -26.61 11.00
N ARG A 159 -30.55 -25.77 10.15
CA ARG A 159 -29.10 -25.71 9.97
C ARG A 159 -28.35 -25.47 11.28
N ILE A 160 -28.75 -24.45 12.05
CA ILE A 160 -28.05 -24.07 13.29
C ILE A 160 -28.12 -25.19 14.34
N GLU A 161 -29.31 -25.74 14.58
CA GLU A 161 -29.52 -26.88 15.50
C GLU A 161 -28.70 -28.11 15.07
N THR A 162 -28.61 -28.36 13.77
CA THR A 162 -27.81 -29.45 13.21
C THR A 162 -26.32 -29.20 13.38
N GLU A 163 -25.84 -27.99 13.05
CA GLU A 163 -24.44 -27.59 13.22
C GLU A 163 -23.98 -27.71 14.67
N GLU A 164 -24.81 -27.36 15.65
CA GLU A 164 -24.51 -27.56 17.07
C GLU A 164 -24.21 -29.02 17.39
N GLN A 165 -25.02 -29.96 16.90
CA GLN A 165 -24.76 -31.38 17.10
C GLN A 165 -23.51 -31.83 16.35
N VAL A 166 -23.35 -31.41 15.09
CA VAL A 166 -22.18 -31.74 14.26
C VAL A 166 -20.88 -31.27 14.93
N PHE A 167 -20.83 -30.05 15.43
CA PHE A 167 -19.63 -29.53 16.08
C PHE A 167 -19.41 -30.17 17.45
N LYS A 168 -20.47 -30.40 18.23
CA LYS A 168 -20.38 -31.04 19.54
C LYS A 168 -19.90 -32.50 19.44
N LYS A 169 -20.33 -33.24 18.43
CA LYS A 169 -20.08 -34.68 18.27
C LYS A 169 -18.80 -35.02 17.51
N ALA A 170 -18.24 -34.09 16.73
CA ALA A 170 -16.96 -34.29 16.04
C ALA A 170 -15.85 -34.62 17.05
N SER A 171 -14.81 -35.33 16.64
CA SER A 171 -13.59 -35.49 17.44
C SER A 171 -12.76 -34.20 17.39
N PHE A 172 -12.53 -33.69 16.19
CA PHE A 172 -11.87 -32.40 15.93
C PHE A 172 -12.59 -31.62 14.84
N ILE A 173 -12.44 -30.30 14.88
CA ILE A 173 -12.99 -29.35 13.92
C ILE A 173 -11.84 -28.64 13.23
N LEU A 174 -11.90 -28.54 11.91
CA LEU A 174 -10.97 -27.79 11.08
C LEU A 174 -11.64 -26.51 10.59
N CYS A 175 -10.91 -25.41 10.70
CA CYS A 175 -11.32 -24.09 10.22
C CYS A 175 -10.16 -23.42 9.47
N VAL A 176 -10.46 -22.37 8.71
CA VAL A 176 -9.48 -21.72 7.83
C VAL A 176 -8.72 -20.60 8.53
N ALA A 177 -9.40 -19.82 9.36
CA ALA A 177 -8.91 -18.58 9.93
C ALA A 177 -9.06 -18.55 11.46
N GLU A 178 -8.23 -17.77 12.15
CA GLU A 178 -8.33 -17.66 13.62
C GLU A 178 -9.61 -16.91 14.00
N SER A 179 -10.05 -15.95 13.18
CA SER A 179 -11.38 -15.33 13.32
C SER A 179 -12.52 -16.36 13.27
N GLU A 180 -12.46 -17.36 12.38
CA GLU A 180 -13.50 -18.41 12.27
C GLU A 180 -13.48 -19.31 13.51
N LYS A 181 -12.29 -19.65 14.02
CA LYS A 181 -12.16 -20.37 15.29
C LYS A 181 -12.76 -19.59 16.45
N ASN A 182 -12.45 -18.30 16.57
CA ASN A 182 -12.99 -17.42 17.62
C ASN A 182 -14.52 -17.35 17.51
N GLU A 183 -15.05 -17.24 16.30
CA GLU A 183 -16.49 -17.23 16.05
C GLU A 183 -17.15 -18.56 16.47
N LEU A 184 -16.54 -19.71 16.19
CA LEU A 184 -17.06 -21.01 16.63
C LEU A 184 -17.03 -21.16 18.17
N CYS A 185 -16.00 -20.65 18.82
CA CYS A 185 -15.93 -20.62 20.29
C CYS A 185 -17.03 -19.72 20.88
N GLN A 186 -17.19 -18.50 20.36
CA GLN A 186 -18.13 -17.52 20.88
C GLN A 186 -19.59 -17.87 20.56
N LEU A 187 -19.87 -18.23 19.30
CA LEU A 187 -21.23 -18.43 18.83
C LEU A 187 -21.71 -19.86 19.07
N TYR A 188 -20.87 -20.89 19.10
CA TYR A 188 -21.31 -22.28 19.30
C TYR A 188 -20.82 -22.90 20.63
N GLY A 189 -20.01 -22.19 21.42
CA GLY A 189 -19.50 -22.69 22.70
C GLY A 189 -18.52 -23.85 22.56
N ILE A 190 -17.84 -23.97 21.41
CA ILE A 190 -16.89 -25.06 21.13
C ILE A 190 -15.57 -24.79 21.85
N GLN A 191 -15.04 -25.82 22.51
CA GLN A 191 -13.76 -25.75 23.22
C GLN A 191 -12.59 -25.47 22.25
N PRO A 192 -11.71 -24.49 22.53
CA PRO A 192 -10.62 -24.12 21.62
C PRO A 192 -9.68 -25.27 21.23
N GLY A 193 -9.40 -26.21 22.15
CA GLY A 193 -8.53 -27.38 21.89
C GLY A 193 -9.09 -28.35 20.86
N LYS A 194 -10.40 -28.29 20.59
CA LYS A 194 -11.09 -29.09 19.58
C LYS A 194 -10.95 -28.49 18.17
N ILE A 195 -10.58 -27.23 18.05
CA ILE A 195 -10.56 -26.49 16.78
C ILE A 195 -9.12 -26.29 16.33
N VAL A 196 -8.81 -26.77 15.13
CA VAL A 196 -7.52 -26.59 14.46
C VAL A 196 -7.70 -25.64 13.28
N VAL A 197 -6.87 -24.60 13.24
CA VAL A 197 -6.78 -23.68 12.10
C VAL A 197 -5.81 -24.31 11.10
N ALA A 198 -6.35 -24.91 10.03
CA ALA A 198 -5.55 -25.58 9.01
C ALA A 198 -5.11 -24.63 7.88
N GLY A 199 -5.77 -23.47 7.75
CA GLY A 199 -5.57 -22.58 6.62
C GLY A 199 -6.21 -23.10 5.33
N GLN A 200 -5.71 -22.64 4.19
CA GLN A 200 -6.07 -23.15 2.87
C GLN A 200 -4.84 -23.58 2.09
N TYR A 201 -5.04 -24.55 1.20
CA TYR A 201 -4.09 -24.81 0.14
C TYR A 201 -4.05 -23.62 -0.83
N VAL A 202 -2.84 -23.23 -1.24
CA VAL A 202 -2.63 -22.19 -2.26
C VAL A 202 -1.99 -22.87 -3.47
N HIS A 203 -2.66 -22.78 -4.61
CA HIS A 203 -2.20 -23.45 -5.82
C HIS A 203 -0.81 -22.93 -6.25
N PRO A 204 0.10 -23.81 -6.72
CA PRO A 204 1.43 -23.41 -7.19
C PRO A 204 1.46 -22.35 -8.28
N ALA A 205 0.36 -22.15 -9.00
CA ALA A 205 0.22 -21.04 -9.96
C ALA A 205 0.40 -19.67 -9.30
N PHE A 206 -0.10 -19.48 -8.07
CA PHE A 206 -0.04 -18.20 -7.35
C PHE A 206 1.25 -18.05 -6.53
N LEU A 207 1.84 -19.16 -6.07
CA LEU A 207 3.13 -19.16 -5.38
C LEU A 207 4.28 -18.87 -6.37
N TYR A 208 4.16 -19.45 -7.56
CA TYR A 208 5.13 -19.37 -8.63
C TYR A 208 4.43 -18.86 -9.89
N ALA A 209 4.11 -17.57 -9.93
CA ALA A 209 3.42 -16.96 -11.07
C ALA A 209 3.99 -17.41 -12.42
N SER A 210 3.10 -17.50 -13.42
CA SER A 210 3.43 -17.97 -14.78
C SER A 210 4.49 -17.11 -15.47
N HIS A 211 4.86 -15.97 -14.88
CA HIS A 211 5.96 -15.11 -15.27
C HIS A 211 6.71 -14.61 -14.03
N ASN A 212 7.95 -14.14 -14.22
CA ASN A 212 8.69 -13.46 -13.16
C ASN A 212 8.40 -11.94 -13.16
N SER A 213 9.11 -11.21 -12.29
CA SER A 213 9.01 -9.75 -12.15
C SER A 213 9.43 -8.95 -13.40
N TYR A 214 10.05 -9.60 -14.38
CA TYR A 214 10.46 -9.01 -15.65
C TYR A 214 9.50 -9.39 -16.80
N GLY A 215 8.40 -10.09 -16.48
CA GLY A 215 7.44 -10.55 -17.48
C GLY A 215 7.90 -11.77 -18.27
N PHE A 216 9.00 -12.42 -17.88
CA PHE A 216 9.45 -13.63 -18.58
C PHE A 216 8.65 -14.84 -18.14
N PRO A 217 8.17 -15.66 -19.09
CA PRO A 217 7.36 -16.83 -18.77
C PRO A 217 8.17 -17.87 -18.01
N ARG A 218 7.49 -18.53 -17.09
CA ARG A 218 7.93 -19.73 -16.38
C ARG A 218 7.94 -20.88 -17.36
N LYS A 219 9.00 -21.69 -17.36
CA LYS A 219 8.99 -22.97 -18.06
C LYS A 219 7.95 -23.87 -17.40
N SER A 220 6.97 -24.33 -18.16
CA SER A 220 6.01 -25.33 -17.68
C SER A 220 6.77 -26.62 -17.36
N GLY A 221 6.85 -26.97 -16.07
CA GLY A 221 7.38 -28.24 -15.61
C GLY A 221 6.30 -29.32 -15.58
N ILE A 222 6.69 -30.58 -15.77
CA ILE A 222 5.79 -31.74 -15.65
C ILE A 222 5.45 -32.01 -14.17
N HIS A 223 6.25 -31.49 -13.22
CA HIS A 223 6.04 -31.62 -11.78
C HIS A 223 6.16 -30.28 -11.06
N TYR A 224 5.12 -29.88 -10.33
CA TYR A 224 5.09 -28.65 -9.51
C TYR A 224 6.03 -28.67 -8.29
N LYS A 225 6.66 -29.83 -8.01
CA LYS A 225 7.58 -30.03 -6.87
C LYS A 225 9.02 -29.58 -7.14
N ILE A 226 9.35 -29.22 -8.37
CA ILE A 226 10.69 -28.70 -8.73
C ILE A 226 10.62 -27.17 -8.77
N GLU A 227 11.68 -26.49 -8.31
CA GLU A 227 11.77 -25.04 -8.41
C GLU A 227 11.55 -24.56 -9.86
N PRO A 228 10.75 -23.52 -10.07
CA PRO A 228 10.43 -23.02 -11.40
C PRO A 228 11.65 -22.39 -12.07
N VAL A 229 11.94 -22.82 -13.30
CA VAL A 229 12.94 -22.18 -14.16
C VAL A 229 12.24 -21.17 -15.07
N TYR A 230 12.63 -19.90 -15.02
CA TYR A 230 12.11 -18.87 -15.92
C TYR A 230 12.95 -18.81 -17.20
N LEU A 231 12.28 -18.59 -18.34
CA LEU A 231 13.00 -18.48 -19.61
C LEU A 231 13.82 -17.16 -19.65
N PRO A 232 15.02 -17.18 -20.23
CA PRO A 232 15.79 -15.96 -20.46
C PRO A 232 15.03 -15.03 -21.44
N PRO A 233 15.42 -13.75 -21.53
CA PRO A 233 14.77 -12.80 -22.43
C PRO A 233 14.65 -13.35 -23.85
N LEU A 234 13.40 -13.60 -24.24
CA LEU A 234 13.04 -13.74 -25.65
C LEU A 234 13.19 -12.33 -26.26
N LYS A 235 13.80 -12.26 -27.45
CA LYS A 235 14.21 -11.03 -28.17
C LYS A 235 13.39 -9.77 -27.84
N PRO A 236 14.02 -8.59 -27.66
CA PRO A 236 13.29 -7.36 -27.34
C PRO A 236 12.19 -7.09 -28.37
N ALA A 237 10.97 -6.91 -27.88
CA ALA A 237 9.81 -6.65 -28.71
C ALA A 237 9.97 -5.31 -29.45
N LYS A 238 9.86 -5.32 -30.77
CA LYS A 238 9.71 -4.10 -31.58
C LYS A 238 8.25 -3.65 -31.44
N SER A 239 7.93 -2.80 -30.45
CA SER A 239 6.54 -2.59 -30.03
C SER A 239 5.65 -1.93 -31.08
N LYS A 240 4.55 -2.62 -31.46
CA LYS A 240 3.32 -2.09 -32.07
C LYS A 240 2.08 -2.62 -31.32
N ILE A 241 2.18 -2.84 -30.01
CA ILE A 241 1.09 -3.39 -29.19
C ILE A 241 0.22 -2.23 -28.71
N SER A 242 -1.10 -2.39 -28.70
CA SER A 242 -2.03 -1.39 -28.17
C SER A 242 -1.82 -1.16 -26.66
N ASP A 243 -2.16 0.04 -26.19
CA ASP A 243 -1.99 0.41 -24.78
C ASP A 243 -2.89 -0.37 -23.81
N TRP A 244 -3.88 -1.11 -24.33
CA TRP A 244 -4.84 -1.89 -23.55
C TRP A 244 -4.14 -2.91 -22.62
N TRP A 245 -3.21 -3.71 -23.13
CA TRP A 245 -2.50 -4.71 -22.30
C TRP A 245 -1.41 -4.09 -21.42
N ASN A 246 -0.97 -2.87 -21.74
CA ASN A 246 0.01 -2.16 -20.92
C ASN A 246 -0.63 -1.47 -19.70
N SER A 247 -1.95 -1.23 -19.76
CA SER A 247 -2.70 -0.58 -18.69
C SER A 247 -2.93 -1.51 -17.50
N LYS A 248 -2.93 -0.92 -16.30
CA LYS A 248 -3.30 -1.60 -15.06
C LYS A 248 -4.83 -1.55 -14.86
N VAL A 249 -5.38 -2.52 -14.12
CA VAL A 249 -6.83 -2.74 -14.01
C VAL A 249 -7.25 -3.07 -12.57
N PHE A 250 -8.50 -2.80 -12.21
CA PHE A 250 -9.12 -3.37 -11.02
C PHE A 250 -9.58 -4.80 -11.31
N VAL A 251 -9.43 -5.72 -10.35
CA VAL A 251 -9.80 -7.13 -10.56
C VAL A 251 -10.76 -7.62 -9.49
N TYR A 252 -11.81 -8.30 -9.92
CA TYR A 252 -12.64 -9.18 -9.08
C TYR A 252 -12.40 -10.64 -9.50
N THR A 253 -12.36 -11.55 -8.52
CA THR A 253 -12.29 -12.99 -8.78
C THR A 253 -13.20 -13.74 -7.82
N GLY A 254 -14.10 -14.55 -8.36
CA GLY A 254 -15.00 -15.38 -7.57
C GLY A 254 -16.31 -15.69 -8.27
N ARG A 255 -17.21 -16.37 -7.56
CA ARG A 255 -18.56 -16.65 -8.07
C ARG A 255 -19.33 -15.36 -8.33
N LEU A 256 -20.15 -15.33 -9.36
CA LEU A 256 -21.01 -14.19 -9.68
C LEU A 256 -22.34 -14.32 -8.93
N SER A 257 -22.34 -13.98 -7.65
CA SER A 257 -23.54 -14.03 -6.80
C SER A 257 -23.72 -12.76 -5.98
N LEU A 258 -24.97 -12.47 -5.60
CA LEU A 258 -25.32 -11.23 -4.89
C LEU A 258 -24.57 -11.07 -3.56
N ASP A 259 -24.34 -12.16 -2.82
CA ASP A 259 -23.60 -12.15 -1.56
C ASP A 259 -22.11 -11.85 -1.71
N LYS A 260 -21.58 -11.84 -2.95
CA LYS A 260 -20.20 -11.45 -3.26
C LYS A 260 -20.02 -9.96 -3.55
N GLY A 261 -21.13 -9.21 -3.58
CA GLY A 261 -21.10 -7.75 -3.62
C GLY A 261 -20.69 -7.13 -4.95
N LEU A 262 -20.75 -7.86 -6.08
CA LEU A 262 -20.40 -7.34 -7.40
C LEU A 262 -21.18 -6.07 -7.76
N PHE A 263 -22.45 -6.00 -7.39
CA PHE A 263 -23.27 -4.79 -7.54
C PHE A 263 -22.56 -3.55 -7.00
N TYR A 264 -22.03 -3.62 -5.78
CA TYR A 264 -21.35 -2.49 -5.14
C TYR A 264 -20.00 -2.18 -5.79
N ILE A 265 -19.26 -3.22 -6.20
CA ILE A 265 -17.96 -3.06 -6.88
C ILE A 265 -18.14 -2.32 -8.20
N ILE A 266 -19.10 -2.76 -9.04
CA ILE A 266 -19.33 -2.17 -10.35
C ILE A 266 -19.90 -0.75 -10.22
N GLN A 267 -20.79 -0.50 -9.25
CA GLN A 267 -21.29 0.85 -8.98
C GLN A 267 -20.15 1.81 -8.52
N ALA A 268 -19.27 1.36 -7.63
CA ALA A 268 -18.12 2.16 -7.19
C ALA A 268 -17.16 2.46 -8.36
N TRP A 269 -16.87 1.45 -9.18
CA TRP A 269 -16.08 1.62 -10.40
C TRP A 269 -16.72 2.61 -11.37
N TYR A 270 -18.03 2.49 -11.60
CA TYR A 270 -18.78 3.35 -12.52
C TYR A 270 -18.75 4.83 -12.10
N LEU A 271 -18.80 5.12 -10.80
CA LEU A 271 -18.60 6.49 -10.29
C LEU A 271 -17.23 7.07 -10.70
N LEU A 272 -16.18 6.24 -10.67
CA LEU A 272 -14.84 6.65 -11.10
C LEU A 272 -14.73 6.76 -12.61
N TYR A 273 -15.36 5.85 -13.36
CA TYR A 273 -15.42 5.92 -14.82
C TYR A 273 -16.06 7.23 -15.29
N ARG A 274 -17.20 7.63 -14.70
CA ARG A 274 -17.84 8.92 -14.99
C ARG A 274 -16.97 10.14 -14.66
N LYS A 275 -16.08 10.02 -13.67
CA LYS A 275 -15.22 11.11 -13.20
C LYS A 275 -13.93 11.24 -14.01
N TYR A 276 -13.31 10.12 -14.37
CA TYR A 276 -11.98 10.07 -15.00
C TYR A 276 -12.01 9.70 -16.49
N GLY A 277 -13.15 9.21 -16.99
CA GLY A 277 -13.32 8.78 -18.39
C GLY A 277 -12.27 7.75 -18.78
N GLU A 278 -11.54 8.05 -19.86
CA GLU A 278 -10.46 7.20 -20.37
C GLU A 278 -9.34 6.92 -19.36
N LEU A 279 -9.09 7.83 -18.41
CA LEU A 279 -8.07 7.66 -17.37
C LEU A 279 -8.49 6.68 -16.27
N CYS A 280 -9.76 6.27 -16.22
CA CYS A 280 -10.21 5.25 -15.28
C CYS A 280 -9.67 3.87 -15.71
N PRO A 281 -8.96 3.15 -14.82
CA PRO A 281 -8.59 1.76 -15.05
C PRO A 281 -9.82 0.90 -15.34
N ALA A 282 -9.66 -0.08 -16.24
CA ALA A 282 -10.70 -1.07 -16.50
C ALA A 282 -11.00 -1.91 -15.26
N LEU A 283 -12.20 -2.49 -15.19
CA LEU A 283 -12.61 -3.48 -14.21
C LEU A 283 -12.72 -4.84 -14.90
N TRP A 284 -11.90 -5.79 -14.45
CA TRP A 284 -11.92 -7.18 -14.92
C TRP A 284 -12.63 -8.07 -13.90
N ILE A 285 -13.62 -8.82 -14.38
CA ILE A 285 -14.43 -9.71 -13.57
C ILE A 285 -14.15 -11.14 -14.01
N ILE A 286 -13.61 -11.94 -13.11
CA ILE A 286 -13.21 -13.33 -13.35
C ILE A 286 -14.12 -14.26 -12.56
N GLY A 287 -14.79 -15.17 -13.27
CA GLY A 287 -15.80 -16.10 -12.76
C GLY A 287 -17.12 -16.03 -13.53
N GLY A 288 -17.96 -17.05 -13.35
CA GLY A 288 -19.28 -17.19 -13.96
C GLY A 288 -19.26 -17.82 -15.35
N ASN A 289 -20.39 -18.39 -15.73
CA ASN A 289 -20.73 -18.67 -17.13
C ASN A 289 -21.54 -17.49 -17.73
N THR A 290 -21.98 -17.64 -18.98
CA THR A 290 -22.81 -16.61 -19.65
C THR A 290 -24.09 -16.28 -18.90
N TYR A 291 -24.79 -17.31 -18.39
CA TYR A 291 -26.01 -17.13 -17.60
C TYR A 291 -25.76 -16.37 -16.29
N ASP A 292 -24.69 -16.68 -15.58
CA ASP A 292 -24.29 -15.99 -14.36
C ASP A 292 -23.99 -14.50 -14.63
N ILE A 293 -23.30 -14.22 -15.75
CA ILE A 293 -22.98 -12.85 -16.20
C ILE A 293 -24.26 -12.09 -16.54
N GLU A 294 -25.14 -12.66 -17.35
CA GLU A 294 -26.45 -12.07 -17.72
C GLU A 294 -27.29 -11.73 -16.48
N ASN A 295 -27.35 -12.65 -15.52
CA ASN A 295 -28.07 -12.44 -14.27
C ASN A 295 -27.50 -11.25 -13.48
N ILE A 296 -26.18 -11.20 -13.28
CA ILE A 296 -25.57 -10.07 -12.56
C ILE A 296 -25.77 -8.76 -13.31
N ARG A 297 -25.58 -8.73 -14.65
CA ARG A 297 -25.81 -7.54 -15.48
C ARG A 297 -27.20 -6.97 -15.27
N SER A 298 -28.22 -7.82 -15.26
CA SER A 298 -29.62 -7.40 -15.08
C SER A 298 -29.89 -6.74 -13.72
N LEU A 299 -29.04 -6.99 -12.72
CA LEU A 299 -29.19 -6.52 -11.34
C LEU A 299 -28.36 -5.26 -11.03
N LEU A 300 -27.55 -4.76 -11.97
CA LEU A 300 -26.62 -3.64 -11.73
C LEU A 300 -27.32 -2.29 -11.57
N GLY A 301 -28.52 -2.09 -12.14
CA GLY A 301 -29.19 -0.79 -12.15
C GLY A 301 -28.45 0.27 -12.98
N ILE A 302 -27.62 -0.14 -13.94
CA ILE A 302 -26.97 0.70 -14.97
C ILE A 302 -27.69 0.44 -16.30
N SER A 303 -27.89 1.47 -17.14
CA SER A 303 -28.59 1.28 -18.42
C SER A 303 -27.79 0.39 -19.38
N GLU A 304 -28.51 -0.40 -20.19
CA GLU A 304 -27.88 -1.34 -21.12
C GLU A 304 -26.96 -0.65 -22.14
N ASP A 305 -27.32 0.55 -22.60
CA ASP A 305 -26.49 1.35 -23.51
C ASP A 305 -25.11 1.67 -22.90
N ILE A 306 -25.07 2.00 -21.61
CA ILE A 306 -23.83 2.35 -20.90
C ILE A 306 -23.00 1.11 -20.63
N LEU A 307 -23.64 0.00 -20.25
CA LEU A 307 -22.94 -1.28 -20.10
C LEU A 307 -22.30 -1.68 -21.43
N CYS A 308 -23.07 -1.69 -22.52
CA CYS A 308 -22.57 -1.96 -23.87
C CYS A 308 -21.42 -1.02 -24.26
N GLU A 309 -21.53 0.28 -24.00
CA GLU A 309 -20.45 1.24 -24.27
C GLU A 309 -19.16 0.88 -23.53
N THR A 310 -19.25 0.67 -22.21
CA THR A 310 -18.07 0.34 -21.38
C THR A 310 -17.45 -1.01 -21.74
N GLU A 311 -18.25 -1.98 -22.17
CA GLU A 311 -17.80 -3.30 -22.60
C GLU A 311 -17.13 -3.24 -23.97
N ASN A 312 -17.73 -2.53 -24.94
CA ASN A 312 -17.15 -2.32 -26.26
C ASN A 312 -15.84 -1.51 -26.20
N ALA A 313 -15.73 -0.60 -25.23
CA ALA A 313 -14.50 0.14 -24.94
C ALA A 313 -13.44 -0.69 -24.18
N GLY A 314 -13.76 -1.91 -23.76
CA GLY A 314 -12.87 -2.77 -22.96
C GLY A 314 -12.61 -2.25 -21.54
N LYS A 315 -13.50 -1.39 -21.02
CA LYS A 315 -13.42 -0.79 -19.67
C LYS A 315 -14.09 -1.66 -18.62
N LEU A 316 -15.15 -2.37 -18.98
CA LEU A 316 -15.75 -3.45 -18.18
C LEU A 316 -15.57 -4.77 -18.92
N VAL A 317 -14.83 -5.72 -18.34
CA VAL A 317 -14.49 -6.98 -19.03
C VAL A 317 -14.91 -8.17 -18.19
N TRP A 318 -15.75 -9.02 -18.77
CA TRP A 318 -16.19 -10.29 -18.20
C TRP A 318 -15.36 -11.43 -18.81
N TRP A 319 -14.45 -12.01 -18.03
CA TRP A 319 -13.60 -13.11 -18.49
C TRP A 319 -14.28 -14.48 -18.41
N GLY A 320 -15.34 -14.59 -17.61
CA GLY A 320 -15.95 -15.87 -17.27
C GLY A 320 -15.02 -16.75 -16.42
N TYR A 321 -15.31 -18.05 -16.39
CA TYR A 321 -14.48 -19.04 -15.69
C TYR A 321 -13.06 -19.13 -16.28
N LEU A 322 -12.06 -19.10 -15.39
CA LEU A 322 -10.65 -19.35 -15.68
C LEU A 322 -10.08 -20.32 -14.65
N ASP A 323 -9.11 -21.13 -15.09
CA ASP A 323 -8.30 -21.96 -14.19
C ASP A 323 -7.27 -21.11 -13.43
N GLU A 324 -6.53 -21.75 -12.52
CA GLU A 324 -5.58 -21.08 -11.64
C GLU A 324 -4.46 -20.36 -12.43
N ASN A 325 -4.02 -20.93 -13.55
CA ASN A 325 -3.01 -20.31 -14.42
C ASN A 325 -3.57 -19.11 -15.19
N GLY A 326 -4.82 -19.19 -15.65
CA GLY A 326 -5.53 -18.08 -16.28
C GLY A 326 -5.72 -16.91 -15.33
N ILE A 327 -6.17 -17.17 -14.09
CA ILE A 327 -6.32 -16.15 -13.05
C ILE A 327 -4.97 -15.48 -12.76
N SER A 328 -3.92 -16.28 -12.49
CA SER A 328 -2.56 -15.79 -12.26
C SER A 328 -2.05 -14.89 -13.40
N THR A 329 -2.36 -15.26 -14.65
CA THR A 329 -1.98 -14.46 -15.83
C THR A 329 -2.66 -13.10 -15.86
N LEU A 330 -3.94 -13.00 -15.47
CA LEU A 330 -4.65 -11.72 -15.41
C LEU A 330 -4.23 -10.87 -14.20
N TYR A 331 -3.85 -11.51 -13.10
CA TYR A 331 -3.36 -10.87 -11.87
C TYR A 331 -2.14 -9.97 -12.10
N THR A 332 -1.35 -10.22 -13.15
CA THR A 332 -0.25 -9.35 -13.60
C THR A 332 -0.61 -7.88 -13.81
N ARG A 333 -1.86 -7.63 -14.23
CA ARG A 333 -2.36 -6.29 -14.52
C ARG A 333 -3.17 -5.70 -13.37
N ALA A 334 -3.40 -6.45 -12.30
CA ALA A 334 -4.16 -5.97 -11.16
C ALA A 334 -3.45 -4.77 -10.47
N LEU A 335 -4.21 -3.70 -10.24
CA LEU A 335 -3.89 -2.67 -9.25
C LEU A 335 -4.15 -3.20 -7.84
N THR A 336 -5.26 -3.90 -7.68
CA THR A 336 -5.74 -4.48 -6.44
C THR A 336 -6.79 -5.53 -6.78
N LEU A 337 -6.85 -6.59 -5.99
CA LEU A 337 -8.00 -7.48 -5.95
C LEU A 337 -9.09 -6.81 -5.12
N ILE A 338 -10.34 -6.89 -5.57
CA ILE A 338 -11.52 -6.39 -4.87
C ILE A 338 -12.43 -7.56 -4.52
N THR A 339 -12.65 -7.79 -3.24
CA THR A 339 -13.59 -8.79 -2.72
C THR A 339 -14.59 -8.13 -1.77
N HIS A 340 -15.84 -7.92 -2.19
CA HIS A 340 -16.81 -7.19 -1.37
C HIS A 340 -17.89 -8.11 -0.80
N SER A 341 -17.48 -9.25 -0.26
CA SER A 341 -18.42 -10.30 0.19
C SER A 341 -19.12 -9.93 1.49
N LEU A 342 -20.40 -10.29 1.61
CA LEU A 342 -21.17 -10.15 2.84
C LEU A 342 -20.59 -11.00 3.98
N TYR A 343 -20.09 -12.19 3.62
CA TYR A 343 -19.40 -13.10 4.53
C TYR A 343 -18.36 -13.92 3.76
N GLU A 344 -17.08 -13.84 4.14
CA GLU A 344 -15.96 -14.53 3.53
C GLU A 344 -14.98 -15.04 4.62
N PRO A 345 -15.20 -16.25 5.17
CA PRO A 345 -14.38 -16.76 6.27
C PRO A 345 -12.96 -17.10 5.79
N GLY A 346 -12.81 -17.60 4.56
CA GLY A 346 -11.57 -18.23 4.11
C GLY A 346 -10.61 -17.31 3.36
N GLY A 347 -11.12 -16.36 2.58
CA GLY A 347 -10.29 -15.40 1.85
C GLY A 347 -9.33 -16.04 0.83
N ARG A 348 -9.77 -17.11 0.16
CA ARG A 348 -8.95 -17.89 -0.80
C ARG A 348 -8.29 -16.99 -1.86
N VAL A 349 -9.11 -16.27 -2.61
CA VAL A 349 -8.63 -15.37 -3.67
C VAL A 349 -7.77 -14.24 -3.12
N ALA A 350 -8.01 -13.82 -1.86
CA ALA A 350 -7.21 -12.80 -1.19
C ALA A 350 -5.80 -13.32 -0.91
N VAL A 351 -5.62 -14.51 -0.31
CA VAL A 351 -4.28 -15.06 -0.08
C VAL A 351 -3.56 -15.39 -1.39
N GLU A 352 -4.28 -15.86 -2.41
CA GLU A 352 -3.74 -16.10 -3.76
C GLU A 352 -3.19 -14.80 -4.37
N ALA A 353 -3.98 -13.71 -4.36
CA ALA A 353 -3.54 -12.40 -4.81
C ALA A 353 -2.36 -11.86 -3.99
N MET A 354 -2.38 -12.02 -2.66
CA MET A 354 -1.28 -11.60 -1.79
C MET A 354 0.02 -12.37 -2.11
N CYS A 355 -0.03 -13.66 -2.45
CA CYS A 355 1.13 -14.44 -2.88
C CYS A 355 1.78 -13.89 -4.16
N GLU A 356 0.96 -13.37 -5.08
CA GLU A 356 1.45 -12.69 -6.28
C GLU A 356 1.95 -11.27 -6.01
N GLY A 357 1.63 -10.72 -4.85
CA GLY A 357 2.00 -9.36 -4.46
C GLY A 357 1.00 -8.34 -4.96
N ILE A 358 -0.29 -8.68 -4.89
CA ILE A 358 -1.40 -7.80 -5.22
C ILE A 358 -2.08 -7.40 -3.90
N PRO A 359 -2.31 -6.09 -3.67
CA PRO A 359 -3.08 -5.67 -2.51
C PRO A 359 -4.53 -6.08 -2.62
N VAL A 360 -5.20 -6.19 -1.47
CA VAL A 360 -6.58 -6.67 -1.40
C VAL A 360 -7.48 -5.63 -0.75
N MET A 361 -8.58 -5.28 -1.41
CA MET A 361 -9.69 -4.54 -0.81
C MET A 361 -10.78 -5.52 -0.42
N ALA A 362 -11.10 -5.60 0.87
CA ALA A 362 -12.01 -6.61 1.40
C ALA A 362 -13.00 -6.09 2.44
N THR A 363 -14.15 -6.74 2.57
CA THR A 363 -15.04 -6.56 3.72
C THR A 363 -14.35 -7.02 5.01
N PRO A 364 -14.49 -6.31 6.16
CA PRO A 364 -13.89 -6.72 7.44
C PRO A 364 -14.62 -7.93 8.06
N ASN A 365 -14.42 -9.13 7.48
CA ASN A 365 -14.81 -10.41 8.06
C ASN A 365 -13.79 -11.51 7.74
N GLY A 366 -13.79 -12.58 8.53
CA GLY A 366 -12.97 -13.77 8.26
C GLY A 366 -11.48 -13.48 8.10
N PHE A 367 -10.87 -14.14 7.11
CA PHE A 367 -9.48 -13.92 6.68
C PHE A 367 -9.08 -12.45 6.53
N ALA A 368 -9.98 -11.58 6.06
CA ALA A 368 -9.64 -10.18 5.84
C ALA A 368 -9.34 -9.44 7.16
N LEU A 369 -10.09 -9.74 8.23
CA LEU A 369 -9.82 -9.18 9.56
C LEU A 369 -8.48 -9.66 10.13
N ASP A 370 -8.12 -10.91 9.86
CA ASP A 370 -6.89 -11.50 10.39
C ASP A 370 -5.64 -10.90 9.72
N TYR A 371 -5.72 -10.53 8.42
CA TYR A 371 -4.52 -10.28 7.62
C TYR A 371 -4.49 -9.00 6.78
N ILE A 372 -5.61 -8.33 6.52
CA ILE A 372 -5.62 -7.09 5.74
C ILE A 372 -5.54 -5.88 6.68
N GLN A 373 -4.58 -5.00 6.40
CA GLN A 373 -4.28 -3.81 7.17
C GLN A 373 -4.25 -2.60 6.22
N ASP A 374 -5.12 -1.62 6.50
CA ASP A 374 -5.23 -0.36 5.77
C ASP A 374 -3.86 0.29 5.57
N TRP A 375 -3.61 0.81 4.37
CA TRP A 375 -2.35 1.46 3.96
C TRP A 375 -1.10 0.59 3.94
N LYS A 376 -1.18 -0.67 4.41
CA LYS A 376 -0.05 -1.58 4.45
C LYS A 376 -0.08 -2.59 3.31
N ASN A 377 -1.16 -3.37 3.19
CA ASN A 377 -1.27 -4.44 2.20
C ASN A 377 -2.63 -4.47 1.48
N GLY A 378 -3.46 -3.45 1.70
CA GLY A 378 -4.82 -3.42 1.19
C GLY A 378 -5.69 -2.40 1.93
N PHE A 379 -7.01 -2.59 1.83
CA PHE A 379 -7.99 -1.80 2.56
C PHE A 379 -9.17 -2.65 3.03
N LEU A 380 -9.67 -2.36 4.23
CA LEU A 380 -10.93 -2.88 4.72
C LEU A 380 -12.05 -1.88 4.40
N VAL A 381 -13.12 -2.36 3.75
CA VAL A 381 -14.26 -1.53 3.33
C VAL A 381 -15.55 -2.19 3.82
N PRO A 382 -16.41 -1.49 4.60
CA PRO A 382 -17.68 -2.05 5.04
C PRO A 382 -18.57 -2.53 3.87
N TYR A 383 -19.23 -3.68 4.05
CA TYR A 383 -20.11 -4.22 3.02
C TYR A 383 -21.22 -3.22 2.65
N GLY A 384 -21.49 -3.07 1.35
CA GLY A 384 -22.47 -2.13 0.82
C GLY A 384 -22.01 -0.65 0.73
N ASP A 385 -20.86 -0.27 1.29
CA ASP A 385 -20.36 1.11 1.23
C ASP A 385 -19.67 1.43 -0.11
N ILE A 386 -20.48 1.80 -1.09
CA ILE A 386 -20.03 2.19 -2.44
C ILE A 386 -19.09 3.41 -2.39
N LYS A 387 -19.34 4.38 -1.49
CA LYS A 387 -18.58 5.64 -1.44
C LYS A 387 -17.15 5.37 -0.98
N THR A 388 -16.99 4.64 0.12
CA THR A 388 -15.66 4.28 0.63
C THR A 388 -14.94 3.38 -0.37
N LEU A 389 -15.63 2.41 -0.98
CA LEU A 389 -15.03 1.57 -2.02
C LEU A 389 -14.49 2.40 -3.19
N ALA A 390 -15.28 3.36 -3.69
CA ALA A 390 -14.84 4.27 -4.76
C ALA A 390 -13.66 5.14 -4.34
N VAL A 391 -13.62 5.65 -3.10
CA VAL A 391 -12.49 6.42 -2.58
C VAL A 391 -11.21 5.57 -2.53
N ARG A 392 -11.30 4.32 -2.04
CA ARG A 392 -10.14 3.42 -1.98
C ARG A 392 -9.64 3.03 -3.36
N MET A 393 -10.55 2.73 -4.29
CA MET A 393 -10.21 2.54 -5.71
C MET A 393 -9.55 3.78 -6.30
N GLU A 394 -10.07 4.98 -6.01
CA GLU A 394 -9.53 6.25 -6.50
C GLU A 394 -8.10 6.52 -6.02
N HIS A 395 -7.70 6.03 -4.84
CA HIS A 395 -6.32 6.13 -4.39
C HIS A 395 -5.35 5.45 -5.37
N PHE A 396 -5.71 4.29 -5.93
CA PHE A 396 -4.88 3.61 -6.95
C PHE A 396 -4.82 4.37 -8.28
N ILE A 397 -5.85 5.16 -8.60
CA ILE A 397 -5.83 6.06 -9.77
C ILE A 397 -4.90 7.25 -9.52
N LYS A 398 -5.02 7.86 -8.34
CA LYS A 398 -4.25 9.07 -7.96
C LYS A 398 -2.79 8.78 -7.62
N GLN A 399 -2.49 7.55 -7.20
CA GLN A 399 -1.18 7.12 -6.73
C GLN A 399 -0.72 5.88 -7.51
N PRO A 400 -0.02 6.07 -8.66
CA PRO A 400 0.32 4.96 -9.56
C PRO A 400 1.22 3.88 -8.92
N TYR A 401 1.89 4.19 -7.81
CA TYR A 401 2.80 3.26 -7.10
C TYR A 401 2.16 2.53 -5.91
N LEU A 402 0.94 2.87 -5.52
CA LEU A 402 0.28 2.32 -4.33
C LEU A 402 0.13 0.79 -4.41
N SER A 403 -0.19 0.30 -5.61
CA SER A 403 -0.29 -1.13 -5.93
C SER A 403 1.01 -1.87 -5.61
N ASP A 404 2.15 -1.35 -6.07
CA ASP A 404 3.45 -2.01 -5.91
C ASP A 404 3.91 -2.04 -4.44
N ILE A 405 3.65 -0.96 -3.70
CA ILE A 405 4.07 -0.80 -2.29
C ILE A 405 3.27 -1.76 -1.42
N MET A 406 1.94 -1.68 -1.51
CA MET A 406 1.07 -2.57 -0.75
C MET A 406 1.22 -4.02 -1.20
N GLY A 407 1.43 -4.25 -2.49
CA GLY A 407 1.70 -5.55 -3.07
C GLY A 407 2.95 -6.23 -2.49
N LYS A 408 4.04 -5.49 -2.30
CA LYS A 408 5.25 -5.98 -1.63
C LYS A 408 4.97 -6.43 -0.20
N GLN A 409 4.17 -5.67 0.55
CA GLN A 409 3.80 -6.01 1.92
C GLN A 409 2.81 -7.18 1.98
N ALA A 410 1.83 -7.22 1.06
CA ALA A 410 0.91 -8.34 0.86
C ALA A 410 1.69 -9.65 0.66
N LYS A 411 2.73 -9.64 -0.19
CA LYS A 411 3.60 -10.78 -0.44
C LYS A 411 4.47 -11.19 0.75
N LYS A 412 4.92 -10.23 1.56
CA LYS A 412 5.65 -10.53 2.80
C LYS A 412 4.71 -11.21 3.81
N ILE A 413 3.51 -10.67 3.97
CA ILE A 413 2.50 -11.19 4.90
C ILE A 413 2.01 -12.57 4.46
N SER A 414 1.79 -12.80 3.16
CA SER A 414 1.40 -14.12 2.66
C SER A 414 2.42 -15.20 3.00
N HIS A 415 3.72 -14.90 2.96
CA HIS A 415 4.73 -15.87 3.42
C HIS A 415 4.59 -16.19 4.91
N VAL A 416 4.23 -15.21 5.76
CA VAL A 416 4.00 -15.45 7.20
C VAL A 416 2.75 -16.32 7.39
N ILE A 417 1.68 -16.05 6.63
CA ILE A 417 0.46 -16.86 6.62
C ILE A 417 0.81 -18.31 6.26
N LEU A 418 1.52 -18.52 5.14
CA LEU A 418 1.89 -19.85 4.65
C LEU A 418 2.86 -20.60 5.55
N ARG A 419 3.61 -19.93 6.44
CA ARG A 419 4.41 -20.59 7.49
C ARG A 419 3.55 -21.15 8.62
N ASN A 420 2.42 -20.50 8.90
CA ASN A 420 1.52 -20.87 9.98
C ASN A 420 0.44 -21.86 9.51
N TRP A 421 0.13 -21.84 8.23
CA TRP A 421 -0.77 -22.79 7.60
C TRP A 421 -0.03 -24.09 7.27
N ASP A 422 -0.59 -25.19 7.73
CA ASP A 422 -0.15 -26.53 7.35
C ASP A 422 -1.42 -27.30 6.98
N PHE A 423 -1.91 -27.06 5.75
CA PHE A 423 -3.16 -27.63 5.29
C PHE A 423 -3.11 -29.16 5.43
N THR A 424 -2.18 -29.81 4.74
CA THR A 424 -2.09 -31.27 4.70
C THR A 424 -1.72 -31.86 6.05
N GLY A 425 -0.71 -31.33 6.73
CA GLY A 425 -0.26 -31.83 8.02
C GLY A 425 -1.30 -31.65 9.13
N SER A 426 -2.08 -30.56 9.12
CA SER A 426 -3.18 -30.37 10.08
C SER A 426 -4.28 -31.42 9.90
N HIS A 427 -4.65 -31.72 8.65
CA HIS A 427 -5.63 -32.77 8.35
C HIS A 427 -5.14 -34.14 8.83
N LEU A 428 -3.90 -34.51 8.48
CA LEU A 428 -3.31 -35.78 8.91
C LEU A 428 -3.18 -35.88 10.44
N ALA A 429 -2.81 -34.79 11.10
CA ALA A 429 -2.69 -34.73 12.55
C ALA A 429 -4.04 -34.94 13.24
N VAL A 430 -5.12 -34.28 12.78
CA VAL A 430 -6.46 -34.49 13.37
C VAL A 430 -6.98 -35.89 13.09
N TYR A 431 -6.69 -36.49 11.92
CA TYR A 431 -7.10 -37.87 11.64
C TYR A 431 -6.42 -38.84 12.62
N HIS A 432 -5.11 -38.69 12.79
CA HIS A 432 -4.34 -39.53 13.71
C HIS A 432 -4.79 -39.35 15.16
N ALA A 433 -4.97 -38.10 15.61
CA ALA A 433 -5.43 -37.80 16.97
C ALA A 433 -6.84 -38.37 17.23
N ALA A 434 -7.75 -38.27 16.26
CA ALA A 434 -9.09 -38.83 16.35
C ALA A 434 -9.08 -40.36 16.44
N LEU A 435 -8.25 -41.03 15.64
CA LEU A 435 -8.06 -42.49 15.69
C LEU A 435 -7.47 -42.98 17.03
N LEU A 436 -6.65 -42.15 17.69
CA LEU A 436 -6.09 -42.43 19.00
C LEU A 436 -6.95 -41.94 20.17
N HIS A 437 -8.14 -41.38 19.90
CA HIS A 437 -9.02 -40.78 20.90
C HIS A 437 -8.33 -39.74 21.80
N GLN A 438 -7.36 -39.01 21.24
CA GLN A 438 -6.68 -37.91 21.94
C GLN A 438 -7.64 -36.73 22.12
N LYS A 439 -7.53 -36.03 23.25
CA LYS A 439 -8.36 -34.85 23.55
C LYS A 439 -7.75 -33.53 23.06
N ASP A 440 -6.43 -33.48 22.89
CA ASP A 440 -5.69 -32.30 22.46
C ASP A 440 -4.59 -32.67 21.46
N ILE A 441 -4.28 -31.75 20.54
CA ILE A 441 -3.21 -31.91 19.54
C ILE A 441 -2.04 -31.01 19.94
N PHE A 442 -0.87 -31.62 20.16
CA PHE A 442 0.38 -30.87 20.31
C PHE A 442 0.70 -30.16 18.98
N LYS A 443 0.66 -28.83 18.96
CA LYS A 443 1.20 -28.04 17.84
C LYS A 443 2.69 -28.32 17.74
N LYS A 444 3.11 -29.08 16.72
CA LYS A 444 4.52 -29.20 16.35
C LYS A 444 4.98 -27.83 15.86
N ARG A 445 5.86 -27.15 16.61
CA ARG A 445 6.59 -25.99 16.09
C ARG A 445 7.58 -26.52 15.06
N TYR A 446 7.33 -26.26 13.78
CA TYR A 446 8.31 -26.52 12.76
C TYR A 446 9.44 -25.48 12.86
N SER A 447 10.65 -25.95 13.19
CA SER A 447 11.88 -25.25 12.88
C SER A 447 12.39 -25.80 11.55
N CYS A 448 12.17 -25.08 10.46
CA CYS A 448 12.94 -25.32 9.25
C CYS A 448 14.05 -24.25 9.20
N THR A 449 15.29 -24.70 9.32
CA THR A 449 16.46 -23.94 8.92
C THR A 449 16.44 -23.85 7.40
N PHE A 450 16.25 -22.65 6.86
CA PHE A 450 16.45 -22.38 5.45
C PHE A 450 17.61 -21.40 5.28
N GLU A 451 18.57 -21.79 4.44
CA GLU A 451 19.61 -20.92 3.93
C GLU A 451 18.98 -19.74 3.20
N GLU A 452 19.49 -18.53 3.43
CA GLU A 452 19.09 -17.32 2.71
C GLU A 452 19.40 -17.42 1.20
N ARG A 453 18.59 -18.16 0.44
CA ARG A 453 18.63 -18.16 -1.02
C ARG A 453 17.27 -17.92 -1.61
N MET A 454 16.74 -16.75 -1.29
CA MET A 454 16.25 -15.82 -2.30
C MET A 454 16.47 -14.40 -1.78
N GLN A 455 17.67 -13.86 -2.04
CA GLN A 455 17.80 -12.42 -2.17
C GLN A 455 16.92 -11.98 -3.33
N ARG A 456 15.69 -11.58 -3.01
CA ARG A 456 14.88 -10.75 -3.88
C ARG A 456 15.62 -9.43 -4.05
N LYS A 457 16.37 -9.27 -5.14
CA LYS A 457 16.59 -7.92 -5.67
C LYS A 457 15.27 -7.45 -6.24
N LEU A 458 14.69 -6.46 -5.55
CA LEU A 458 13.46 -5.80 -5.93
C LEU A 458 13.55 -5.20 -7.34
N CYS A 459 12.46 -5.33 -8.09
CA CYS A 459 12.10 -4.29 -9.05
C CYS A 459 11.65 -3.06 -8.23
N LEU A 460 12.55 -2.07 -8.15
CA LEU A 460 12.31 -0.73 -7.62
C LEU A 460 11.87 0.13 -8.83
N TYR A 461 10.74 0.83 -8.77
CA TYR A 461 10.73 2.24 -8.35
C TYR A 461 9.29 2.80 -8.11
N PRO A 462 9.04 3.77 -7.19
CA PRO A 462 9.40 3.73 -5.76
C PRO A 462 8.27 4.33 -4.82
N TYR A 463 7.93 3.88 -3.57
CA TYR A 463 8.68 3.96 -2.29
C TYR A 463 8.01 3.29 -1.05
N ASN A 464 8.79 2.89 -0.03
CA ASN A 464 8.39 1.99 1.08
C ASN A 464 9.01 2.39 2.44
N GLN A 465 8.26 2.40 3.56
CA GLN A 465 8.86 2.42 4.92
C GLN A 465 8.16 1.56 5.97
N MET A 466 8.96 1.09 6.95
CA MET A 466 8.59 0.24 8.11
C MET A 466 8.04 1.08 9.28
N LEU A 467 7.17 0.49 10.12
CA LEU A 467 6.64 1.10 11.36
C LEU A 467 7.63 0.90 12.52
N ILE A 468 7.87 1.93 13.33
CA ILE A 468 8.87 1.99 14.40
C ILE A 468 8.16 2.15 15.76
N ASP A 469 8.59 1.43 16.79
CA ASP A 469 8.00 1.49 18.13
C ASP A 469 9.00 1.81 19.25
N LYS A 470 8.50 1.94 20.49
CA LYS A 470 9.33 2.29 21.67
C LYS A 470 10.46 1.28 21.94
N THR A 471 10.27 0.01 21.54
CA THR A 471 11.25 -1.06 21.70
C THR A 471 12.40 -0.87 20.72
N ASP A 472 12.10 -0.50 19.46
CA ASP A 472 13.11 -0.15 18.48
C ASP A 472 13.93 1.06 18.95
N ILE A 473 13.26 2.08 19.52
CA ILE A 473 13.92 3.26 20.07
C ILE A 473 14.75 2.94 21.32
N LEU A 474 14.28 2.03 22.17
CA LEU A 474 15.04 1.55 23.33
C LEU A 474 16.29 0.78 22.89
N GLN A 475 16.18 -0.08 21.88
CA GLN A 475 17.30 -0.79 21.29
C GLN A 475 18.31 0.20 20.67
N ILE A 476 17.83 1.20 19.94
CA ILE A 476 18.67 2.30 19.40
C ILE A 476 19.40 3.04 20.54
N ALA A 477 18.73 3.26 21.67
CA ALA A 477 19.31 3.91 22.85
C ALA A 477 20.42 3.05 23.50
N GLU A 478 20.14 1.76 23.75
CA GLU A 478 21.10 0.80 24.31
C GLU A 478 22.33 0.64 23.42
N GLU A 479 22.12 0.47 22.11
CA GLU A 479 23.20 0.34 21.13
C GLU A 479 24.04 1.62 20.98
N SER A 480 23.49 2.77 21.37
CA SER A 480 24.16 4.08 21.37
C SER A 480 24.73 4.46 22.74
N GLN A 481 24.80 3.51 23.67
CA GLN A 481 25.35 3.69 25.03
C GLN A 481 24.58 4.73 25.87
N ILE A 482 23.28 4.87 25.63
CA ILE A 482 22.37 5.69 26.44
C ILE A 482 21.79 4.82 27.56
N ASP A 483 22.47 4.79 28.70
CA ASP A 483 22.07 3.97 29.85
C ASP A 483 20.98 4.66 30.72
N HIS A 484 20.25 3.84 31.49
CA HIS A 484 19.25 4.30 32.47
C HIS A 484 18.10 5.15 31.88
N VAL A 485 17.55 4.70 30.75
CA VAL A 485 16.34 5.29 30.15
C VAL A 485 15.17 5.24 31.14
N LEU A 486 14.61 6.41 31.45
CA LEU A 486 13.45 6.61 32.32
C LEU A 486 12.14 6.66 31.53
N SER A 487 12.14 7.34 30.38
CA SER A 487 10.99 7.40 29.48
C SER A 487 11.41 7.50 28.02
N ILE A 488 10.53 7.00 27.15
CA ILE A 488 10.60 7.14 25.69
C ILE A 488 9.23 7.62 25.24
N ASP A 489 9.17 8.81 24.66
CA ASP A 489 7.93 9.49 24.32
C ASP A 489 7.96 9.92 22.86
N LYS A 490 6.95 9.53 22.09
CA LYS A 490 6.82 9.98 20.69
C LYS A 490 6.36 11.43 20.71
N LEU A 491 6.99 12.26 19.87
CA LEU A 491 6.59 13.64 19.70
C LEU A 491 5.79 13.78 18.40
N GLU A 492 4.59 14.35 18.50
CA GLU A 492 3.74 14.59 17.36
C GLU A 492 3.93 16.01 16.84
N PHE A 493 4.40 16.09 15.60
CA PHE A 493 4.52 17.32 14.86
C PHE A 493 3.62 17.20 13.63
N PRO A 494 2.52 17.97 13.53
CA PRO A 494 1.50 17.81 12.49
C PRO A 494 2.03 17.86 11.05
N ASP A 495 3.21 18.44 10.83
CA ASP A 495 3.81 18.69 9.51
C ASP A 495 5.25 18.15 9.37
N SER A 496 5.68 17.23 10.24
CA SER A 496 7.03 16.66 10.13
C SER A 496 7.07 15.52 9.12
N SER A 497 8.09 15.54 8.25
CA SER A 497 8.38 14.44 7.34
C SER A 497 9.37 13.43 7.94
N SER A 498 9.51 13.42 9.27
CA SER A 498 10.27 12.45 10.03
C SER A 498 9.46 11.98 11.24
N GLU A 499 9.74 10.77 11.71
CA GLU A 499 9.30 10.32 13.02
C GLU A 499 10.24 10.87 14.10
N ILE A 500 9.71 11.39 15.19
CA ILE A 500 10.53 12.00 16.25
C ILE A 500 10.13 11.43 17.60
N TRP A 501 11.13 11.04 18.39
CA TRP A 501 11.00 10.52 19.74
C TRP A 501 11.90 11.29 20.70
N GLU A 502 11.50 11.36 21.96
CA GLU A 502 12.28 11.89 23.07
C GLU A 502 12.64 10.74 24.02
N ILE A 503 13.91 10.63 24.39
CA ILE A 503 14.42 9.69 25.40
C ILE A 503 14.86 10.51 26.60
N ARG A 504 14.32 10.23 27.79
CA ARG A 504 14.75 10.86 29.04
C ARG A 504 15.55 9.89 29.88
N THR A 505 16.69 10.34 30.39
CA THR A 505 17.52 9.62 31.36
C THR A 505 17.60 10.43 32.66
N LYS A 506 18.22 9.89 33.71
CA LYS A 506 18.40 10.62 34.97
C LYS A 506 19.22 11.90 34.84
N THR A 507 20.10 11.99 33.84
CA THR A 507 21.09 13.08 33.72
C THR A 507 20.89 13.95 32.49
N SER A 508 20.14 13.49 31.48
CA SER A 508 20.04 14.15 30.18
C SER A 508 18.80 13.70 29.39
N GLU A 509 18.38 14.55 28.45
CA GLU A 509 17.30 14.25 27.49
C GLU A 509 17.88 14.19 26.07
N TYR A 510 17.32 13.32 25.24
CA TYR A 510 17.74 13.08 23.87
C TYR A 510 16.55 13.08 22.92
N TYR A 511 16.78 13.49 21.68
CA TYR A 511 15.84 13.31 20.57
C TYR A 511 16.35 12.23 19.62
N VAL A 512 15.44 11.40 19.14
CA VAL A 512 15.64 10.45 18.04
C VAL A 512 14.77 10.88 16.87
N LYS A 513 15.38 11.26 15.74
CA LYS A 513 14.69 11.64 14.49
C LYS A 513 14.93 10.57 13.43
N ILE A 514 13.87 10.10 12.79
CA ILE A 514 13.92 9.04 11.79
C ILE A 514 13.23 9.55 10.51
N PRO A 515 13.97 9.83 9.43
CA PRO A 515 13.41 10.46 8.25
C PRO A 515 12.51 9.51 7.46
N TYR A 516 11.41 10.04 6.92
CA TYR A 516 10.57 9.27 6.01
C TYR A 516 11.08 9.27 4.56
N ASP A 517 10.60 8.36 3.72
CA ASP A 517 10.79 8.41 2.28
C ASP A 517 9.79 9.42 1.72
N ARG A 518 10.24 10.40 0.92
CA ARG A 518 9.37 11.49 0.44
C ARG A 518 9.41 11.76 -1.07
N ILE A 519 8.26 11.95 -1.72
CA ILE A 519 8.16 12.32 -3.15
C ILE A 519 9.13 13.45 -3.50
N ASN A 520 9.98 13.21 -4.49
CA ASN A 520 10.92 14.20 -5.00
C ASN A 520 10.17 15.12 -5.92
N LEU A 521 9.73 16.24 -5.38
CA LEU A 521 8.86 17.14 -6.11
C LEU A 521 9.57 17.75 -7.34
N PHE A 522 10.90 17.90 -7.31
CA PHE A 522 11.69 18.38 -8.46
C PHE A 522 11.58 17.45 -9.67
N ALA A 523 11.52 16.13 -9.44
CA ALA A 523 11.33 15.13 -10.48
C ALA A 523 9.95 15.23 -11.16
N LEU A 524 8.96 15.89 -10.53
CA LEU A 524 7.63 16.10 -11.10
C LEU A 524 7.56 17.29 -12.06
N TRP A 525 8.50 18.24 -12.00
CA TRP A 525 8.50 19.47 -12.83
C TRP A 525 9.54 19.48 -13.93
N SER A 526 10.66 18.75 -13.77
CA SER A 526 11.67 18.63 -14.84
C SER A 526 11.25 17.57 -15.87
N ARG A 527 10.90 17.99 -17.09
CA ARG A 527 10.56 17.07 -18.20
C ARG A 527 11.78 16.41 -18.86
N HIS A 528 13.01 16.81 -18.50
CA HIS A 528 14.24 16.16 -18.96
C HIS A 528 14.93 15.44 -17.78
N LYS A 529 14.99 14.10 -17.91
CA LYS A 529 15.22 13.08 -16.86
C LYS A 529 16.59 13.10 -16.17
N GLU A 530 16.58 12.82 -14.85
CA GLU A 530 17.01 11.58 -14.16
C GLU A 530 17.16 11.91 -12.66
N GLN A 531 16.04 12.22 -12.01
CA GLN A 531 16.00 12.44 -10.57
C GLN A 531 15.03 11.43 -9.94
N PRO A 532 15.37 10.86 -8.78
CA PRO A 532 14.60 9.77 -8.19
C PRO A 532 13.22 10.29 -7.76
N LEU A 533 12.11 9.62 -8.15
CA LEU A 533 10.73 10.09 -7.90
C LEU A 533 10.33 10.20 -6.43
N VAL A 534 11.06 9.51 -5.56
CA VAL A 534 11.10 9.88 -4.16
C VAL A 534 12.52 9.90 -3.65
N ILE A 535 12.73 10.69 -2.61
CA ILE A 535 13.98 10.90 -1.91
C ILE A 535 14.00 9.87 -0.78
N PRO A 536 14.99 8.95 -0.76
CA PRO A 536 15.03 7.94 0.26
C PRO A 536 15.46 8.54 1.59
N ALA A 537 14.91 8.01 2.67
CA ALA A 537 15.26 8.29 4.05
C ALA A 537 16.75 8.22 4.30
N SER A 538 17.48 7.34 3.60
CA SER A 538 18.95 7.28 3.66
C SER A 538 19.64 8.54 3.14
N LYS A 539 19.19 9.10 2.01
CA LYS A 539 19.73 10.36 1.49
C LYS A 539 19.34 11.54 2.37
N ARG A 540 18.12 11.49 2.94
CA ARG A 540 17.65 12.51 3.88
C ARG A 540 18.46 12.47 5.17
N TYR A 541 18.75 11.28 5.68
CA TYR A 541 19.65 11.05 6.79
C TYR A 541 21.06 11.60 6.52
N ASP A 542 21.65 11.27 5.37
CA ASP A 542 22.99 11.76 5.01
C ASP A 542 23.00 13.30 4.91
N ALA A 543 21.93 13.92 4.40
CA ALA A 543 21.79 15.38 4.35
C ALA A 543 21.68 16.01 5.75
N GLU A 544 20.92 15.40 6.65
CA GLU A 544 20.78 15.85 8.04
C GLU A 544 22.08 15.71 8.84
N ILE A 545 22.82 14.61 8.67
CA ILE A 545 24.18 14.46 9.24
C ILE A 545 25.10 15.57 8.71
N GLY A 546 25.04 15.85 7.41
CA GLY A 546 25.77 16.94 6.78
C GLY A 546 25.49 18.27 7.46
N ALA A 547 24.20 18.62 7.63
CA ALA A 547 23.76 19.86 8.28
C ALA A 547 24.26 19.98 9.74
N LEU A 548 24.18 18.90 10.51
CA LEU A 548 24.61 18.89 11.93
C LEU A 548 26.13 19.01 12.09
N GLY A 549 26.92 18.49 11.15
CA GLY A 549 28.38 18.60 11.15
C GLY A 549 28.93 20.03 11.08
N PHE A 550 28.13 20.99 10.60
CA PHE A 550 28.51 22.40 10.50
C PHE A 550 28.49 23.16 11.85
N HIS A 551 27.97 22.56 12.93
CA HIS A 551 27.69 23.28 14.19
C HIS A 551 28.68 23.05 15.33
N GLU A 552 29.70 22.18 15.18
CA GLU A 552 30.62 21.72 16.26
C GLU A 552 29.94 21.16 17.53
N ILE A 553 28.60 21.15 17.60
CA ILE A 553 27.81 20.42 18.59
C ILE A 553 27.96 18.96 18.24
N THR A 554 28.78 18.21 18.99
CA THR A 554 28.99 16.78 18.72
C THR A 554 27.68 16.04 18.98
N PRO A 555 26.97 15.52 17.95
CA PRO A 555 25.84 14.65 18.19
C PRO A 555 26.39 13.34 18.77
N ILE A 556 25.58 12.60 19.54
CA ILE A 556 25.83 11.17 19.66
C ILE A 556 25.45 10.60 18.30
N ILE A 557 26.42 10.57 17.37
CA ILE A 557 26.17 10.39 15.94
C ILE A 557 25.37 9.10 15.69
N GLY A 558 24.33 9.23 14.86
CA GLY A 558 23.37 8.19 14.53
C GLY A 558 24.01 6.94 13.91
N LYS A 559 23.38 5.79 14.19
CA LYS A 559 23.77 4.50 13.62
C LYS A 559 23.14 4.39 12.23
N LYS A 560 23.92 4.01 11.22
CA LYS A 560 23.40 3.71 9.87
C LYS A 560 22.77 2.30 9.85
N ASP A 561 21.72 2.12 10.65
CA ASP A 561 20.91 0.90 10.69
C ASP A 561 19.83 0.92 9.59
N SER A 562 18.93 -0.07 9.59
CA SER A 562 17.84 -0.14 8.60
C SER A 562 16.80 0.98 8.70
N LEU A 563 16.83 1.78 9.78
CA LEU A 563 15.88 2.84 10.07
C LEU A 563 16.47 4.24 9.83
N TYR A 564 17.81 4.37 9.78
CA TYR A 564 18.50 5.66 9.59
C TYR A 564 18.17 6.66 10.71
N ALA A 565 18.31 6.21 11.97
CA ALA A 565 17.97 7.01 13.14
C ALA A 565 19.06 8.03 13.52
N LEU A 566 18.65 9.28 13.73
CA LEU A 566 19.50 10.39 14.19
C LEU A 566 19.25 10.64 15.67
N ILE A 567 20.27 10.47 16.51
CA ILE A 567 20.17 10.73 17.94
C ILE A 567 20.93 12.00 18.31
N ARG A 568 20.35 12.82 19.17
CA ARG A 568 21.03 14.01 19.68
C ARG A 568 20.63 14.30 21.12
N LYS A 569 21.56 14.89 21.87
CA LYS A 569 21.27 15.43 23.20
C LYS A 569 20.53 16.76 23.09
N LYS A 570 19.54 17.00 23.95
CA LYS A 570 18.81 18.27 24.05
C LYS A 570 19.64 19.30 24.80
N TYR A 571 19.77 20.52 24.25
CA TYR A 571 20.52 21.64 24.84
C TYR A 571 19.58 22.80 25.14
N THR A 572 19.76 23.48 26.26
CA THR A 572 18.81 24.50 26.75
C THR A 572 19.17 25.94 26.40
N SER A 573 20.34 26.25 25.82
CA SER A 573 20.66 27.56 25.19
C SER A 573 22.05 27.59 24.55
N VAL A 574 22.17 28.14 23.33
CA VAL A 574 23.45 28.56 22.74
C VAL A 574 23.38 30.07 22.54
N LYS A 575 24.17 30.85 23.29
CA LYS A 575 24.30 32.31 23.10
C LYS A 575 25.51 32.60 22.22
N LEU A 576 25.30 32.89 20.94
CA LEU A 576 26.33 33.47 20.08
C LEU A 576 25.97 34.94 19.75
N PRO A 577 26.94 35.87 19.69
CA PRO A 577 26.70 37.23 19.24
C PRO A 577 26.22 37.28 17.77
N PRO A 578 25.29 38.17 17.39
CA PRO A 578 24.70 38.24 16.05
C PRO A 578 25.72 38.24 14.90
N ASN A 579 26.78 39.04 15.02
CA ASN A 579 27.80 39.16 13.98
C ASN A 579 28.57 37.85 13.75
N GLN A 580 28.84 37.08 14.82
CA GLN A 580 29.48 35.76 14.71
C GLN A 580 28.54 34.71 14.11
N MET A 581 27.23 34.82 14.36
CA MET A 581 26.23 33.95 13.74
C MET A 581 26.12 34.22 12.24
N ILE A 582 26.18 35.49 11.83
CA ILE A 582 26.14 35.91 10.41
C ILE A 582 27.40 35.44 9.68
N ASP A 583 28.60 35.70 10.24
CA ASP A 583 29.86 35.26 9.61
C ASP A 583 29.90 33.74 9.44
N LYS A 584 29.40 32.98 10.43
CA LYS A 584 29.28 31.52 10.34
C LYS A 584 28.24 31.09 9.30
N ALA A 585 27.07 31.74 9.24
CA ALA A 585 26.06 31.43 8.24
C ALA A 585 26.59 31.65 6.81
N ILE A 586 27.29 32.75 6.58
CA ILE A 586 27.90 33.07 5.28
C ILE A 586 28.99 32.07 4.92
N ALA A 587 29.88 31.74 5.87
CA ALA A 587 30.91 30.73 5.65
C ALA A 587 30.29 29.37 5.23
N SER A 588 29.21 28.94 5.90
CA SER A 588 28.49 27.71 5.57
C SER A 588 27.87 27.74 4.17
N ILE A 589 27.25 28.86 3.77
CA ILE A 589 26.66 29.02 2.42
C ILE A 589 27.75 29.01 1.35
N LEU A 590 28.86 29.72 1.59
CA LEU A 590 29.99 29.76 0.66
C LEU A 590 30.64 28.38 0.51
N GLU A 591 30.81 27.64 1.62
CA GLU A 591 31.32 26.26 1.58
C GLU A 591 30.34 25.32 0.86
N PHE A 592 29.04 25.49 1.06
CA PHE A 592 28.00 24.75 0.36
C PHE A 592 28.10 24.94 -1.16
N TYR A 593 28.12 26.18 -1.65
CA TYR A 593 28.24 26.46 -3.09
C TYR A 593 29.57 25.96 -3.66
N LYS A 594 30.67 26.07 -2.91
CA LYS A 594 31.97 25.51 -3.32
C LYS A 594 31.94 23.98 -3.47
N LYS A 595 31.33 23.25 -2.53
CA LYS A 595 31.30 21.76 -2.53
C LYS A 595 30.31 21.17 -3.54
N ASN A 596 29.22 21.87 -3.83
CA ASN A 596 28.14 21.36 -4.68
C ASN A 596 28.18 21.87 -6.13
N ASN A 597 29.34 22.39 -6.55
CA ASN A 597 29.62 22.74 -7.94
C ASN A 597 29.69 21.48 -8.83
N ALA A 598 28.54 20.94 -9.25
CA ALA A 598 28.53 19.88 -10.26
C ALA A 598 27.25 19.80 -11.12
N THR A 599 27.44 20.17 -12.40
CA THR A 599 26.97 19.52 -13.63
C THR A 599 25.47 19.43 -13.94
N SER A 600 24.96 20.46 -14.62
CA SER A 600 24.23 20.41 -15.92
C SER A 600 23.46 21.72 -16.14
N LEU A 601 24.15 22.85 -16.04
CA LEU A 601 23.52 24.16 -15.86
C LEU A 601 23.13 24.86 -17.16
N TYR A 602 23.80 24.51 -18.25
CA TYR A 602 23.61 25.09 -19.57
C TYR A 602 22.17 24.97 -20.12
N ARG A 603 21.39 23.98 -19.67
CA ARG A 603 20.04 23.69 -20.23
C ARG A 603 18.88 24.37 -19.49
N ILE A 604 19.04 24.64 -18.19
CA ILE A 604 18.04 25.36 -17.38
C ILE A 604 18.06 26.84 -17.77
N GLU A 605 19.26 27.38 -17.99
CA GLU A 605 19.49 28.75 -18.45
C GLU A 605 18.80 29.03 -19.80
N ILE A 606 18.85 28.08 -20.74
CA ILE A 606 18.17 28.18 -22.05
C ILE A 606 16.64 28.19 -21.89
N TYR A 607 16.08 27.37 -20.99
CA TYR A 607 14.62 27.27 -20.80
C TYR A 607 14.03 28.52 -20.13
N VAL A 608 14.73 29.05 -19.11
CA VAL A 608 14.32 30.30 -18.45
C VAL A 608 14.53 31.49 -19.40
N LYS A 609 15.62 31.54 -20.17
CA LYS A 609 15.81 32.54 -21.25
C LYS A 609 14.67 32.51 -22.26
N SER A 610 14.33 31.34 -22.79
CA SER A 610 13.21 31.17 -23.74
C SER A 610 11.86 31.63 -23.17
N ALA A 611 11.56 31.30 -21.90
CA ALA A 611 10.30 31.70 -21.26
C ALA A 611 10.24 33.20 -20.90
N ILE A 612 11.40 33.84 -20.75
CA ILE A 612 11.53 35.27 -20.45
C ILE A 612 11.51 36.12 -21.74
N ASP A 613 12.14 35.63 -22.82
CA ASP A 613 12.29 36.33 -24.09
C ASP A 613 10.99 36.31 -24.93
N GLU A 614 10.12 35.32 -24.70
CA GLU A 614 8.73 35.34 -25.17
C GLU A 614 7.92 36.36 -24.34
N GLN A 615 8.01 37.64 -24.72
CA GLN A 615 7.25 38.75 -24.12
C GLN A 615 5.73 38.51 -24.15
N ASN A 616 5.16 37.77 -23.19
CA ASN A 616 3.88 38.12 -22.56
C ASN A 616 3.48 37.28 -21.32
N ALA A 617 3.20 38.06 -20.27
CA ALA A 617 2.39 37.82 -19.07
C ALA A 617 2.81 36.68 -18.11
N TYR A 618 3.34 37.08 -16.95
CA TYR A 618 3.37 36.30 -15.70
C TYR A 618 2.09 35.48 -15.50
N THR A 619 0.93 36.00 -15.91
CA THR A 619 -0.36 35.31 -15.86
C THR A 619 -0.37 33.95 -16.55
N VAL A 620 0.38 33.75 -17.64
CA VAL A 620 0.48 32.43 -18.31
C VAL A 620 1.33 31.48 -17.47
N ILE A 621 2.46 31.97 -16.96
CA ILE A 621 3.35 31.22 -16.05
C ILE A 621 2.57 30.85 -14.77
N ASP A 622 1.85 31.81 -14.17
CA ASP A 622 1.04 31.68 -12.95
C ASP A 622 -0.22 30.86 -13.17
N GLN A 623 -0.89 30.90 -14.32
CA GLN A 623 -2.05 30.03 -14.61
C GLN A 623 -1.63 28.59 -14.82
N GLN A 624 -0.56 28.35 -15.57
CA GLN A 624 0.03 27.02 -15.68
C GLN A 624 0.43 26.51 -14.29
N TYR A 625 0.96 27.38 -13.44
CA TYR A 625 1.37 27.06 -12.07
C TYR A 625 0.18 26.83 -11.10
N LYS A 626 -0.85 27.68 -11.11
CA LYS A 626 -2.08 27.55 -10.31
C LYS A 626 -2.87 26.31 -10.70
N GLN A 627 -2.91 25.94 -11.98
CA GLN A 627 -3.50 24.67 -12.41
C GLN A 627 -2.75 23.45 -11.84
N LEU A 628 -1.44 23.59 -11.60
CA LEU A 628 -0.59 22.55 -11.00
C LEU A 628 -0.68 22.51 -9.46
N SER A 629 -0.79 23.66 -8.77
CA SER A 629 -0.90 23.72 -7.30
C SER A 629 -2.32 23.49 -6.78
N ALA A 630 -3.33 24.10 -7.43
CA ALA A 630 -4.71 24.06 -6.96
C ALA A 630 -5.41 22.71 -7.18
N LYS A 631 -4.83 21.79 -7.97
CA LYS A 631 -5.43 20.48 -8.24
C LYS A 631 -4.88 19.32 -7.39
N GLN A 632 -3.80 19.49 -6.63
CA GLN A 632 -3.19 18.33 -5.93
C GLN A 632 -2.77 18.52 -4.47
N PHE A 633 -2.42 19.71 -3.95
CA PHE A 633 -2.01 19.83 -2.54
C PHE A 633 -2.28 21.25 -1.98
N SER A 634 -3.18 21.38 -1.00
CA SER A 634 -3.52 22.68 -0.37
C SER A 634 -2.44 23.24 0.58
N TRP A 635 -1.42 22.46 0.94
CA TRP A 635 -0.37 22.83 1.91
C TRP A 635 0.94 23.31 1.28
N GLN A 636 1.05 23.32 -0.05
CA GLN A 636 2.21 23.89 -0.77
C GLN A 636 1.90 25.26 -1.39
N ASN A 637 1.11 26.07 -0.69
CA ASN A 637 0.98 27.45 -1.08
C ASN A 637 2.21 28.23 -0.60
N TYR A 638 2.98 28.71 -1.58
CA TYR A 638 4.13 29.61 -1.48
C TYR A 638 5.49 28.94 -1.18
N PHE A 639 6.56 29.60 -1.63
CA PHE A 639 7.98 29.20 -1.58
C PHE A 639 8.48 28.27 -2.70
N ARG A 640 8.53 28.81 -3.92
CA ARG A 640 9.44 28.34 -4.96
C ARG A 640 10.20 29.54 -5.52
N ASP A 641 11.52 29.38 -5.65
CA ASP A 641 12.44 30.47 -5.94
C ASP A 641 12.65 30.55 -7.45
N TYR A 642 12.11 31.60 -8.09
CA TYR A 642 12.30 31.85 -9.53
C TYR A 642 13.50 32.75 -9.77
N SER A 643 13.80 33.13 -11.02
CA SER A 643 14.73 34.22 -11.30
C SER A 643 14.16 35.56 -10.81
N LEU A 644 15.05 36.54 -10.61
CA LEU A 644 14.71 37.89 -10.19
C LEU A 644 13.71 38.49 -11.17
N ARG A 645 13.94 38.29 -12.48
CA ARG A 645 13.04 38.81 -13.52
C ARG A 645 11.62 38.23 -13.43
N THR A 646 11.48 36.93 -13.19
CA THR A 646 10.16 36.29 -13.07
C THR A 646 9.43 36.73 -11.81
N GLU A 647 10.13 36.80 -10.67
CA GLU A 647 9.53 37.31 -9.43
C GLU A 647 9.14 38.79 -9.57
N LEU A 648 9.91 39.61 -10.29
CA LEU A 648 9.50 41.00 -10.56
C LEU A 648 8.19 41.07 -11.35
N LEU A 649 8.07 40.33 -12.47
CA LEU A 649 6.83 40.32 -13.25
C LEU A 649 5.63 39.89 -12.39
N ARG A 650 5.83 38.88 -11.53
CA ARG A 650 4.84 38.40 -10.58
C ARG A 650 4.35 39.48 -9.63
N TRP A 651 5.28 40.13 -8.94
CA TRP A 651 4.93 41.15 -7.96
C TRP A 651 4.42 42.44 -8.61
N LYS A 652 4.81 42.71 -9.87
CA LYS A 652 4.17 43.74 -10.69
C LYS A 652 2.71 43.45 -10.99
N ALA A 653 2.38 42.20 -11.34
CA ALA A 653 0.99 41.82 -11.51
C ALA A 653 0.20 41.98 -10.21
N TYR A 654 0.72 41.52 -9.06
CA TYR A 654 0.04 41.71 -7.77
C TYR A 654 -0.16 43.18 -7.40
N TYR A 655 0.82 44.04 -7.67
CA TYR A 655 0.65 45.47 -7.47
C TYR A 655 -0.42 46.10 -8.37
N GLN A 656 -0.53 45.64 -9.62
CA GLN A 656 -1.58 46.09 -10.53
C GLN A 656 -2.99 45.67 -10.06
N GLU A 657 -3.08 44.61 -9.26
CA GLU A 657 -4.32 44.14 -8.63
C GLU A 657 -4.68 44.93 -7.34
N LEU A 658 -3.80 45.77 -6.79
CA LEU A 658 -4.11 46.59 -5.61
C LEU A 658 -5.14 47.69 -5.92
N ALA A 659 -5.91 48.09 -4.90
CA ALA A 659 -6.83 49.23 -4.97
C ALA A 659 -6.08 50.52 -5.37
N GLU A 660 -6.73 51.40 -6.14
CA GLU A 660 -6.06 52.52 -6.81
C GLU A 660 -5.47 53.56 -5.85
N ASP A 661 -6.12 53.78 -4.72
CA ASP A 661 -5.67 54.62 -3.61
C ASP A 661 -4.40 54.07 -2.96
N ILE A 662 -4.37 52.77 -2.67
CA ILE A 662 -3.20 52.07 -2.12
C ILE A 662 -2.05 52.13 -3.13
N ARG A 663 -2.33 51.87 -4.41
CA ARG A 663 -1.35 51.92 -5.49
C ARG A 663 -0.72 53.30 -5.61
N LYS A 664 -1.52 54.37 -5.58
CA LYS A 664 -1.03 55.77 -5.59
C LYS A 664 -0.13 56.07 -4.39
N SER A 665 -0.44 55.52 -3.22
CA SER A 665 0.36 55.75 -2.00
C SER A 665 1.75 55.12 -2.06
N ILE A 666 1.93 54.00 -2.78
CA ILE A 666 3.21 53.28 -2.86
C ILE A 666 3.91 53.45 -4.22
N ALA A 667 3.25 53.99 -5.25
CA ALA A 667 3.80 54.23 -6.58
C ALA A 667 5.14 55.00 -6.61
N PRO A 668 5.36 56.04 -5.76
CA PRO A 668 6.64 56.75 -5.72
C PRO A 668 7.84 55.88 -5.32
N ILE A 669 7.59 54.78 -4.62
CA ILE A 669 8.59 53.81 -4.19
C ILE A 669 8.65 52.67 -5.19
N PHE A 670 7.49 52.18 -5.61
CA PHE A 670 7.33 50.97 -6.40
C PHE A 670 7.85 51.11 -7.84
N GLU A 671 7.41 52.14 -8.57
CA GLU A 671 7.71 52.26 -10.01
C GLU A 671 9.20 52.52 -10.30
N PRO A 672 9.90 53.40 -9.56
CA PRO A 672 11.34 53.61 -9.77
C PRO A 672 12.18 52.40 -9.36
N SER A 673 11.79 51.71 -8.28
CA SER A 673 12.48 50.49 -7.85
C SER A 673 12.28 49.38 -8.88
N TYR A 674 11.05 49.19 -9.39
CA TYR A 674 10.76 48.19 -10.40
C TYR A 674 11.59 48.39 -11.67
N SER A 675 11.64 49.62 -12.21
CA SER A 675 12.40 49.90 -13.43
C SER A 675 13.89 49.64 -13.25
N THR A 676 14.42 49.97 -12.06
CA THR A 676 15.82 49.74 -11.72
C THR A 676 16.14 48.26 -11.61
N ILE A 677 15.37 47.50 -10.83
CA ILE A 677 15.60 46.05 -10.67
C ILE A 677 15.36 45.33 -12.00
N TRP A 678 14.43 45.81 -12.84
CA TRP A 678 14.21 45.26 -14.17
C TRP A 678 15.43 45.37 -15.08
N GLY A 679 16.15 46.49 -14.98
CA GLY A 679 17.46 46.68 -15.63
C GLY A 679 18.50 45.72 -15.08
N ILE A 680 18.65 45.64 -13.75
CA ILE A 680 19.59 44.75 -13.06
C ILE A 680 19.35 43.28 -13.41
N ALA A 681 18.10 42.84 -13.48
CA ALA A 681 17.76 41.45 -13.78
C ALA A 681 18.25 40.99 -15.17
N SER A 682 18.68 41.92 -16.05
CA SER A 682 19.36 41.55 -17.30
C SER A 682 20.76 40.96 -17.10
N GLU A 683 21.38 41.17 -15.93
CA GLU A 683 22.68 40.60 -15.55
C GLU A 683 22.59 39.12 -15.13
N GLU A 684 21.39 38.59 -14.87
CA GLU A 684 21.18 37.16 -14.52
C GLU A 684 21.68 36.19 -15.61
N ASN A 685 21.86 36.70 -16.82
CA ASN A 685 22.22 35.96 -18.02
C ASN A 685 23.58 35.24 -17.97
N GLY A 686 24.40 35.46 -16.94
CA GLY A 686 25.72 34.83 -16.76
C GLY A 686 25.89 34.03 -15.46
N LEU A 687 24.85 33.88 -14.64
CA LEU A 687 24.95 33.18 -13.35
C LEU A 687 24.72 31.67 -13.48
N HIS A 688 25.47 30.92 -12.67
CA HIS A 688 25.34 29.47 -12.53
C HIS A 688 24.32 29.12 -11.44
N PHE A 689 23.25 28.38 -11.78
CA PHE A 689 22.34 27.82 -10.77
C PHE A 689 23.06 26.78 -9.91
N VAL A 690 22.56 26.50 -8.72
CA VAL A 690 23.06 25.39 -7.89
C VAL A 690 21.88 24.58 -7.37
N MET A 691 21.99 23.25 -7.36
CA MET A 691 21.02 22.40 -6.65
C MET A 691 21.11 22.71 -5.17
N ASN A 692 20.16 23.49 -4.66
CA ASN A 692 20.12 23.84 -3.25
C ASN A 692 19.73 22.58 -2.46
N HIS A 693 20.44 22.30 -1.37
CA HIS A 693 20.01 21.30 -0.39
C HIS A 693 19.15 22.01 0.62
N GLY A 694 17.84 21.98 0.42
CA GLY A 694 16.93 22.84 1.17
C GLY A 694 17.08 24.28 0.73
N GLY A 695 15.98 25.02 0.62
CA GLY A 695 16.07 26.38 1.13
C GLY A 695 16.46 26.18 2.59
N TYR A 696 17.73 26.41 2.90
CA TYR A 696 18.19 26.57 4.27
C TYR A 696 17.34 27.72 4.80
N ASP A 697 16.26 27.42 5.53
CA ASP A 697 15.47 28.49 6.15
C ASP A 697 16.32 28.98 7.32
N ILE A 698 17.25 29.88 7.02
CA ILE A 698 18.25 30.38 7.97
C ILE A 698 17.57 31.10 9.14
N LYS A 699 16.28 31.42 9.02
CA LYS A 699 15.43 31.82 10.16
C LYS A 699 15.51 30.80 11.31
N ASN A 700 15.66 29.51 11.01
CA ASN A 700 15.81 28.44 11.99
C ASN A 700 17.23 28.31 12.58
N LEU A 701 18.25 28.89 11.96
CA LEU A 701 19.61 28.99 12.52
C LEU A 701 19.72 30.13 13.54
N VAL A 702 18.88 31.15 13.39
CA VAL A 702 18.94 32.38 14.20
C VAL A 702 17.98 32.33 15.38
N PHE A 703 16.91 31.53 15.29
CA PHE A 703 15.86 31.49 16.31
C PHE A 703 15.66 30.09 16.90
N ASN A 704 16.06 29.97 18.17
CA ASN A 704 15.68 28.96 19.16
C ASN A 704 16.36 27.57 19.10
N PRO A 705 17.12 27.16 20.14
CA PRO A 705 17.73 25.82 20.24
C PRO A 705 16.71 24.65 20.19
N ASP A 706 15.44 24.88 20.52
CA ASP A 706 14.40 23.85 20.47
C ASP A 706 13.85 23.58 19.05
N VAL A 707 14.09 24.48 18.09
CA VAL A 707 13.44 24.46 16.76
C VAL A 707 14.26 23.72 15.70
N ILE A 708 15.48 23.26 16.04
CA ILE A 708 16.39 22.52 15.15
C ILE A 708 15.92 21.05 14.94
N LEU A 709 14.62 20.77 14.89
CA LEU A 709 14.07 19.51 14.35
C LEU A 709 13.22 19.76 13.09
N LEU A 710 13.11 21.01 12.64
CA LEU A 710 12.42 21.37 11.41
C LEU A 710 13.19 20.96 10.15
N ASP A 711 12.41 20.58 9.14
CA ASP A 711 12.80 19.89 7.92
C ASP A 711 13.66 20.72 6.94
N ASN A 712 14.96 20.43 6.87
CA ASN A 712 15.90 21.01 5.89
C ASN A 712 15.82 20.28 4.53
N GLU A 713 14.67 20.39 3.84
CA GLU A 713 14.23 19.33 2.91
C GLU A 713 14.14 19.61 1.40
N LYS A 714 14.38 20.83 0.91
CA LYS A 714 14.15 21.15 -0.51
C LYS A 714 15.33 20.83 -1.44
N LEU A 715 15.41 19.65 -2.03
CA LEU A 715 16.43 19.31 -3.04
C LEU A 715 16.06 19.88 -4.45
N HIS A 716 16.08 21.20 -4.66
CA HIS A 716 15.83 21.82 -5.98
C HIS A 716 16.85 22.92 -6.34
N PRO A 717 17.08 23.22 -7.64
CA PRO A 717 17.91 24.36 -8.05
C PRO A 717 17.38 25.68 -7.48
N GLY A 718 18.27 26.51 -6.94
CA GLY A 718 17.96 27.84 -6.41
C GLY A 718 18.95 28.90 -6.92
N TRP A 719 18.63 30.17 -6.69
CA TRP A 719 19.49 31.31 -7.03
C TRP A 719 20.26 31.76 -5.78
N PRO A 720 21.60 31.82 -5.79
CA PRO A 720 22.35 32.26 -4.61
C PRO A 720 21.89 33.59 -4.02
N GLY A 721 21.41 34.50 -4.88
CA GLY A 721 20.92 35.80 -4.46
C GLY A 721 19.73 35.77 -3.51
N ILE A 722 18.84 34.76 -3.59
CA ILE A 722 17.68 34.70 -2.70
C ILE A 722 18.08 34.31 -1.28
N ASP A 723 18.99 33.35 -1.14
CA ASP A 723 19.45 32.87 0.16
C ASP A 723 20.24 33.97 0.88
N PHE A 724 21.16 34.65 0.18
CA PHE A 724 21.88 35.78 0.75
C PHE A 724 20.95 36.98 1.06
N ALA A 725 20.02 37.32 0.18
CA ALA A 725 19.07 38.41 0.41
C ALA A 725 18.12 38.13 1.59
N ASP A 726 17.61 36.91 1.71
CA ASP A 726 16.68 36.54 2.79
C ASP A 726 17.35 36.61 4.16
N ILE A 727 18.63 36.23 4.28
CA ILE A 727 19.41 36.41 5.53
C ILE A 727 19.51 37.88 5.88
N LEU A 728 19.91 38.69 4.91
CA LEU A 728 20.11 40.12 5.09
C LEU A 728 18.82 40.79 5.54
N ILE A 729 17.73 40.58 4.80
CA ILE A 729 16.40 41.14 5.11
C ILE A 729 15.91 40.66 6.48
N THR A 730 16.12 39.38 6.80
CA THR A 730 15.70 38.82 8.10
C THR A 730 16.45 39.48 9.26
N TYR A 731 17.75 39.74 9.13
CA TYR A 731 18.56 40.37 10.18
C TYR A 731 18.32 41.87 10.32
N VAL A 732 18.08 42.59 9.22
CA VAL A 732 17.78 44.04 9.24
C VAL A 732 16.60 44.39 10.13
N ARG A 733 15.66 43.45 10.33
CA ARG A 733 14.49 43.66 11.19
C ARG A 733 14.83 44.04 12.64
N PHE A 734 16.08 43.86 13.07
CA PHE A 734 16.51 44.03 14.46
C PHE A 734 17.66 45.04 14.64
N LEU A 735 18.09 45.76 13.60
CA LEU A 735 19.23 46.69 13.64
C LEU A 735 18.80 48.14 13.35
N GLU A 736 19.59 49.11 13.81
CA GLU A 736 19.38 50.52 13.45
C GLU A 736 19.79 50.80 12.00
N ALA A 737 19.34 51.93 11.44
CA ALA A 737 19.51 52.28 10.03
C ALA A 737 20.98 52.34 9.59
N THR A 738 21.85 52.93 10.41
CA THR A 738 23.29 53.10 10.15
C THR A 738 24.03 51.77 10.24
N GLU A 739 23.70 50.95 11.24
CA GLU A 739 24.27 49.61 11.44
C GLU A 739 23.88 48.66 10.31
N THR A 740 22.64 48.81 9.80
CA THR A 740 22.15 48.08 8.63
C THR A 740 22.97 48.39 7.38
N PHE A 741 23.33 49.65 7.15
CA PHE A 741 24.11 50.07 5.98
C PHE A 741 25.53 49.50 6.03
N GLU A 742 26.23 49.65 7.15
CA GLU A 742 27.57 49.10 7.34
C GLU A 742 27.58 47.57 7.22
N LEU A 743 26.53 46.91 7.73
CA LEU A 743 26.37 45.47 7.60
C LEU A 743 26.14 45.07 6.15
N TRP A 744 25.26 45.73 5.40
CA TRP A 744 25.02 45.43 3.99
C TRP A 744 26.27 45.65 3.14
N ASP A 745 26.97 46.78 3.30
CA ASP A 745 28.19 47.09 2.56
C ASP A 745 29.31 46.07 2.86
N SER A 746 29.53 45.76 4.14
CA SER A 746 30.50 44.73 4.55
C SER A 746 30.18 43.35 3.97
N LEU A 747 28.89 43.01 3.88
CA LEU A 747 28.44 41.71 3.40
C LEU A 747 28.53 41.58 1.87
N LEU A 748 28.20 42.63 1.14
CA LEU A 748 28.37 42.68 -0.31
C LEU A 748 29.85 42.55 -0.72
N GLN A 749 30.77 43.04 0.10
CA GLN A 749 32.22 42.88 -0.11
C GLN A 749 32.72 41.48 0.25
N LYS A 750 32.05 40.77 1.17
CA LYS A 750 32.42 39.41 1.62
C LYS A 750 31.93 38.31 0.67
N ILE A 751 30.92 38.57 -0.15
CA ILE A 751 30.37 37.58 -1.09
C ILE A 751 31.16 37.66 -2.41
N PRO A 752 31.84 36.59 -2.83
CA PRO A 752 32.62 36.59 -4.06
C PRO A 752 31.76 36.85 -5.30
N SER A 753 32.21 37.77 -6.17
CA SER A 753 31.46 38.20 -7.36
C SER A 753 31.30 37.12 -8.43
N ASP A 754 32.11 36.06 -8.37
CA ASP A 754 32.02 34.86 -9.19
C ASP A 754 30.84 33.95 -8.82
N ILE A 755 30.27 34.10 -7.61
CA ILE A 755 29.06 33.39 -7.17
C ILE A 755 27.80 34.18 -7.52
N ILE A 756 27.79 35.49 -7.22
CA ILE A 756 26.72 36.42 -7.61
C ILE A 756 27.28 37.84 -7.76
N SER A 757 26.90 38.55 -8.82
CA SER A 757 27.31 39.95 -8.98
C SER A 757 26.69 40.82 -7.88
N THR A 758 27.43 41.84 -7.42
CA THR A 758 26.96 42.78 -6.41
C THR A 758 25.64 43.44 -6.81
N ASN A 759 25.50 43.82 -8.09
CA ASN A 759 24.27 44.40 -8.64
C ASN A 759 23.09 43.43 -8.55
N LEU A 760 23.31 42.16 -8.89
CA LEU A 760 22.25 41.17 -8.90
C LEU A 760 21.80 40.78 -7.49
N LEU A 761 22.75 40.66 -6.54
CA LEU A 761 22.42 40.48 -5.13
C LEU A 761 21.66 41.68 -4.56
N ALA A 762 22.06 42.91 -4.91
CA ALA A 762 21.30 44.11 -4.57
C ALA A 762 19.87 44.04 -5.14
N GLY A 763 19.71 43.61 -6.39
CA GLY A 763 18.39 43.38 -7.01
C GLY A 763 17.49 42.43 -6.20
N TRP A 764 18.05 41.33 -5.69
CA TRP A 764 17.34 40.37 -4.83
C TRP A 764 16.95 40.96 -3.47
N ILE A 765 17.83 41.73 -2.84
CA ILE A 765 17.55 42.42 -1.56
C ILE A 765 16.41 43.43 -1.73
N ILE A 766 16.45 44.22 -2.81
CA ILE A 766 15.43 45.22 -3.11
C ILE A 766 14.10 44.53 -3.40
N LEU A 767 14.10 43.45 -4.19
CA LEU A 767 12.90 42.65 -4.46
C LEU A 767 12.31 42.10 -3.16
N GLY A 768 13.11 41.48 -2.28
CA GLY A 768 12.60 40.88 -1.04
C GLY A 768 11.91 41.91 -0.14
N THR A 769 12.48 43.12 -0.03
CA THR A 769 11.83 44.21 0.72
C THR A 769 10.57 44.73 0.01
N TYR A 770 10.59 44.78 -1.33
CA TYR A 770 9.43 45.12 -2.14
C TYR A 770 8.26 44.13 -1.96
N LYS A 771 8.54 42.84 -1.76
CA LYS A 771 7.52 41.84 -1.37
C LYS A 771 6.89 42.19 -0.03
N GLU A 772 7.67 42.63 0.96
CA GLU A 772 7.12 43.05 2.26
C GLU A 772 6.21 44.27 2.12
N VAL A 773 6.60 45.26 1.31
CA VAL A 773 5.81 46.48 1.09
C VAL A 773 4.46 46.17 0.44
N ILE A 774 4.46 45.40 -0.66
CA ILE A 774 3.22 45.02 -1.35
C ILE A 774 2.34 44.17 -0.43
N SER A 775 2.95 43.25 0.32
CA SER A 775 2.21 42.38 1.25
C SER A 775 1.61 43.17 2.42
N ALA A 776 2.34 44.12 3.00
CA ALA A 776 1.85 45.01 4.05
C ALA A 776 0.70 45.90 3.56
N ALA A 777 0.85 46.46 2.35
CA ALA A 777 -0.16 47.28 1.69
C ALA A 777 -1.42 46.47 1.35
N ALA A 778 -1.28 45.23 0.86
CA ALA A 778 -2.39 44.32 0.59
C ALA A 778 -3.18 43.94 1.85
N CYS A 779 -2.51 43.91 3.02
CA CYS A 779 -3.15 43.70 4.31
C CYS A 779 -3.79 44.97 4.92
N LEU A 780 -3.92 46.07 4.16
CA LEU A 780 -4.52 47.34 4.59
C LEU A 780 -3.87 47.97 5.83
N LYS A 781 -2.63 47.60 6.14
CA LYS A 781 -1.88 48.18 7.26
C LYS A 781 -1.09 49.40 6.76
N PRO A 782 -1.01 50.49 7.54
CA PRO A 782 -0.02 51.53 7.26
C PRO A 782 1.36 50.89 7.23
N ILE A 783 2.19 51.30 6.27
CA ILE A 783 3.59 50.87 6.20
C ILE A 783 4.24 51.30 7.52
N SER A 784 4.74 50.33 8.29
CA SER A 784 5.37 50.62 9.58
C SER A 784 6.56 51.56 9.40
N GLU A 785 6.82 52.45 10.36
CA GLU A 785 7.94 53.39 10.34
C GLU A 785 9.28 52.68 10.11
N SER A 786 9.46 51.50 10.72
CA SER A 786 10.61 50.61 10.47
C SER A 786 10.74 50.16 9.01
N LEU A 787 9.64 49.78 8.36
CA LEU A 787 9.63 49.43 6.93
C LEU A 787 9.84 50.67 6.05
N HIS A 788 9.35 51.83 6.46
CA HIS A 788 9.55 53.10 5.75
C HIS A 788 11.03 53.53 5.78
N GLU A 789 11.70 53.38 6.92
CA GLU A 789 13.15 53.60 7.02
C GLU A 789 13.95 52.57 6.22
N ARG A 790 13.57 51.29 6.23
CA ARG A 790 14.19 50.28 5.33
C ARG A 790 14.07 50.67 3.86
N ILE A 791 12.91 51.16 3.43
CA ILE A 791 12.69 51.64 2.06
C ILE A 791 13.57 52.86 1.76
N LYS A 792 13.70 53.82 2.67
CA LYS A 792 14.57 55.00 2.47
C LYS A 792 16.03 54.60 2.35
N ILE A 793 16.51 53.71 3.21
CA ILE A 793 17.87 53.16 3.17
C ILE A 793 18.09 52.46 1.83
N MET A 794 17.14 51.65 1.36
CA MET A 794 17.23 51.00 0.05
C MET A 794 17.23 51.99 -1.12
N LEU A 795 16.34 52.99 -1.12
CA LEU A 795 16.29 54.00 -2.19
C LEU A 795 17.55 54.87 -2.23
N HIS A 796 18.24 55.02 -1.11
CA HIS A 796 19.55 55.63 -1.04
C HIS A 796 20.65 54.68 -1.55
N PHE A 797 20.59 53.40 -1.17
CA PHE A 797 21.51 52.35 -1.61
C PHE A 797 21.42 52.04 -3.12
N ILE A 798 20.25 52.23 -3.73
CA ILE A 798 20.00 52.06 -5.17
C ILE A 798 20.60 53.19 -6.01
N LYS A 799 20.68 54.41 -5.47
CA LYS A 799 21.23 55.60 -6.14
C LYS A 799 22.75 55.59 -6.09
#